data_AF-A0A257QM23-F1
#
_entry.id   AF-A0A257QM23-F1
#
_cell.length_a   1.000
_cell.length_b   1.000
_cell.length_c   1.000
_cell.angle_alpha   90.00
_cell.angle_beta   90.00
_cell.angle_gamma   90.00
#
_symmetry.space_group_name_H-M   'P 1'
#
loop_
_entity.id
_entity.type
_entity.pdbx_description
1 polymer ?
#
loop_
_entity_poly.entity_id
_entity_poly.type
_entity_poly.pdbx_seq_one_letter_code
_entity_poly.pdbx_strand_id
1 'polypeptide(L)'
;DPDFDADVYEYDEMIAESLNEPPPAFPLIKTLTLGWDNDARREGKGLVLHQATPAKYQNWLERLVAHARTHKFFGEPIVCVNAWNEWAEGAYLEPDIHYGSAFLNATGRAITGVVSAETHGKLLLVGHDALPHGAQMLLLNLARHYRRTSGLDLHILLLGAGPLTHEYGALGTLNIAPDEPTLRRFFARYRDLGVRDAIVNTAAAARVCAMLEDYGIGSTLMIHEMPRLIAEKSLQGQARQGMSTARRVIFSSDYVRTRLCETLQVSPRQSLIMPQGNYQKNRFSLTTREKMRAELGIDPDAFVVLAVGFADMRKGFDIFLQVWRLIMQARGDVYFIWVGDLHLLMQDYLSAEIEAARASGRFKLIPFTDDVAAYYDAADVYALTSREDPFPTVVIEALAAGVPSVAFESTGGIPDMLRSERIGYVAPVGDAPAFAVAVASLFNHDRLAADRARLIKFADERFNFADYARRLLSAAHATLKPISACVLSYNYERHMRARLSSVFGQTYPVAEVFVLDDASEDGSVAEAQNVAASWQRDIEIIRNTENSGSVFAQWQRAAQTAHGEYIWLAEADDACEPRFLERLIDAMALSDHAVMAFTDSRAVDAEGATLMADYQRYYAESGVRDLAVSGVWKARDFAVRFLAERNLILNVSAVLWRRSALLAALEACGPALHALRLAGDWRVYLALLAAGEGEVIYVAEPLNVHRRHREAVTQMTDAERHVSEIEAMQEIARASFDLPAATQERQAQYLETISIQLGARSRAVKAKTTKRQLPSGRELA
;
A
#
# COMPACT_ATOMS: atom_id res chain seq x y z
N ASP A 1 -12.54 -28.58 -33.79
CA ASP A 1 -12.62 -29.96 -34.26
C ASP A 1 -13.98 -30.12 -34.94
N PRO A 2 -14.05 -30.51 -36.23
CA PRO A 2 -15.32 -30.67 -36.94
C PRO A 2 -16.19 -31.84 -36.44
N ASP A 3 -15.64 -32.76 -35.65
CA ASP A 3 -16.36 -33.89 -35.05
C ASP A 3 -16.74 -33.65 -33.57
N PHE A 4 -16.55 -32.41 -33.08
CA PHE A 4 -16.89 -32.00 -31.71
C PHE A 4 -18.41 -31.79 -31.56
N ASP A 5 -19.02 -32.61 -30.70
CA ASP A 5 -20.45 -32.70 -30.43
C ASP A 5 -20.69 -32.84 -28.91
N ALA A 6 -19.92 -32.10 -28.12
CA ALA A 6 -20.02 -32.08 -26.66
C ALA A 6 -21.13 -31.12 -26.19
N ASP A 7 -21.75 -31.44 -25.07
CA ASP A 7 -22.69 -30.56 -24.39
C ASP A 7 -21.92 -29.46 -23.65
N VAL A 8 -21.91 -28.25 -24.21
CA VAL A 8 -21.22 -27.09 -23.61
C VAL A 8 -22.25 -26.17 -22.94
N TYR A 9 -22.13 -26.01 -21.62
CA TYR A 9 -22.96 -25.10 -20.83
C TYR A 9 -22.12 -23.95 -20.29
N GLU A 10 -22.69 -22.75 -20.25
CA GLU A 10 -22.05 -21.62 -19.57
C GLU A 10 -22.15 -21.80 -18.06
N TYR A 11 -21.02 -21.64 -17.36
CA TYR A 11 -20.97 -21.85 -15.91
C TYR A 11 -21.93 -20.93 -15.13
N ASP A 12 -22.15 -19.70 -15.61
CA ASP A 12 -23.08 -18.76 -15.00
C ASP A 12 -24.56 -19.20 -15.11
N GLU A 13 -24.92 -19.91 -16.18
CA GLU A 13 -26.27 -20.47 -16.36
C GLU A 13 -26.52 -21.60 -15.36
N MET A 14 -25.53 -22.48 -15.17
CA MET A 14 -25.59 -23.54 -14.15
C MET A 14 -25.75 -22.97 -12.73
N ILE A 15 -25.02 -21.89 -12.41
CA ILE A 15 -25.18 -21.18 -11.14
C ILE A 15 -26.61 -20.65 -11.00
N ALA A 16 -27.13 -19.99 -12.04
CA ALA A 16 -28.47 -19.41 -12.00
C ALA A 16 -29.55 -20.48 -11.84
N GLU A 17 -29.47 -21.60 -12.56
CA GLU A 17 -30.40 -22.72 -12.41
C GLU A 17 -30.33 -23.32 -11.01
N SER A 18 -29.12 -23.58 -10.50
CA SER A 18 -28.92 -24.09 -9.15
C SER A 18 -29.55 -23.17 -8.10
N LEU A 19 -29.37 -21.86 -8.21
CA LEU A 19 -29.89 -20.91 -7.22
C LEU A 19 -31.40 -20.71 -7.31
N ASN A 20 -31.99 -20.89 -8.49
CA ASN A 20 -33.43 -20.69 -8.73
C ASN A 20 -34.25 -21.98 -8.68
N GLU A 21 -33.62 -23.13 -8.44
CA GLU A 21 -34.30 -24.40 -8.28
C GLU A 21 -35.38 -24.31 -7.18
N PRO A 22 -36.64 -24.67 -7.47
CA PRO A 22 -37.72 -24.61 -6.50
C PRO A 22 -37.46 -25.61 -5.35
N PRO A 23 -37.81 -25.26 -4.11
CA PRO A 23 -37.54 -26.12 -2.96
C PRO A 23 -38.32 -27.44 -3.08
N PRO A 24 -37.66 -28.60 -3.00
CA PRO A 24 -38.35 -29.89 -3.05
C PRO A 24 -39.08 -30.18 -1.74
N ALA A 25 -39.95 -31.20 -1.74
CA ALA A 25 -40.71 -31.63 -0.57
C ALA A 25 -39.86 -32.33 0.53
N PHE A 26 -38.56 -32.48 0.31
CA PHE A 26 -37.61 -33.13 1.22
C PHE A 26 -36.43 -32.19 1.55
N PRO A 27 -35.74 -32.39 2.68
CA PRO A 27 -34.54 -31.61 3.00
C PRO A 27 -33.48 -31.77 1.90
N LEU A 28 -33.10 -30.66 1.27
CA LEU A 28 -32.14 -30.63 0.17
C LEU A 28 -30.80 -30.08 0.66
N ILE A 29 -29.72 -30.81 0.40
CA ILE A 29 -28.35 -30.28 0.51
C ILE A 29 -27.97 -29.71 -0.86
N LYS A 30 -27.72 -28.40 -0.92
CA LYS A 30 -27.27 -27.79 -2.18
C LYS A 30 -25.84 -28.22 -2.46
N THR A 31 -25.60 -28.54 -3.72
CA THR A 31 -24.30 -29.01 -4.22
C THR A 31 -23.84 -28.08 -5.33
N LEU A 32 -22.54 -27.79 -5.37
CA LEU A 32 -21.89 -27.05 -6.44
C LEU A 32 -20.70 -27.83 -7.01
N THR A 33 -20.18 -27.45 -8.16
CA THR A 33 -18.91 -27.98 -8.72
C THR A 33 -17.91 -26.85 -8.91
N LEU A 34 -16.62 -27.14 -9.08
CA LEU A 34 -15.54 -26.15 -9.35
C LEU A 34 -15.47 -25.73 -10.81
N GLY A 35 -15.80 -26.69 -11.67
CA GLY A 35 -15.71 -26.73 -13.11
C GLY A 35 -16.04 -28.16 -13.54
N TRP A 36 -16.09 -28.44 -14.84
CA TRP A 36 -16.21 -29.79 -15.36
C TRP A 36 -15.87 -29.81 -16.84
N ASP A 37 -14.94 -30.65 -17.25
CA ASP A 37 -14.68 -30.95 -18.66
C ASP A 37 -14.24 -32.40 -18.81
N ASN A 38 -15.19 -33.28 -19.14
CA ASN A 38 -14.87 -34.69 -19.38
C ASN A 38 -14.74 -35.04 -20.86
N ASP A 39 -14.53 -34.04 -21.73
CA ASP A 39 -14.45 -34.25 -23.16
C ASP A 39 -13.28 -35.16 -23.55
N ALA A 40 -12.13 -35.01 -22.89
CA ALA A 40 -10.96 -35.86 -23.12
C ALA A 40 -11.24 -37.36 -22.87
N ARG A 41 -12.22 -37.70 -22.03
CA ARG A 41 -12.65 -39.09 -21.77
C ARG A 41 -13.75 -39.58 -22.71
N ARG A 42 -14.43 -38.66 -23.39
CA ARG A 42 -15.60 -38.93 -24.23
C ARG A 42 -15.39 -38.61 -25.71
N GLU A 43 -14.17 -38.23 -26.08
CA GLU A 43 -13.71 -38.06 -27.45
C GLU A 43 -14.63 -37.13 -28.26
N GLY A 44 -14.82 -35.90 -27.79
CA GLY A 44 -15.65 -34.90 -28.47
C GLY A 44 -17.14 -34.97 -28.15
N LYS A 45 -17.57 -35.85 -27.22
CA LYS A 45 -18.97 -36.03 -26.79
C LYS A 45 -19.13 -35.83 -25.27
N GLY A 46 -18.25 -35.01 -24.71
CA GLY A 46 -18.23 -34.67 -23.29
C GLY A 46 -19.38 -33.77 -22.84
N LEU A 47 -19.33 -33.43 -21.55
CA LEU A 47 -19.98 -32.25 -21.00
C LEU A 47 -18.89 -31.29 -20.55
N VAL A 48 -19.02 -30.03 -20.94
CA VAL A 48 -18.09 -28.95 -20.61
C VAL A 48 -18.84 -27.82 -19.93
N LEU A 49 -18.42 -27.45 -18.73
CA LEU A 49 -18.81 -26.22 -18.06
C LEU A 49 -17.82 -25.12 -18.43
N HIS A 50 -18.20 -24.34 -19.43
CA HIS A 50 -17.37 -23.30 -20.00
C HIS A 50 -17.32 -22.05 -19.11
N GLN A 51 -16.17 -21.37 -19.09
CA GLN A 51 -15.93 -20.13 -18.31
C GLN A 51 -16.05 -20.29 -16.78
N ALA A 52 -15.78 -21.48 -16.24
CA ALA A 52 -15.62 -21.66 -14.79
C ALA A 52 -14.36 -20.91 -14.30
N THR A 53 -14.48 -20.16 -13.19
CA THR A 53 -13.35 -19.43 -12.59
C THR A 53 -13.45 -19.45 -11.06
N PRO A 54 -12.33 -19.28 -10.33
CA PRO A 54 -12.35 -19.20 -8.86
C PRO A 54 -13.32 -18.14 -8.30
N ALA A 55 -13.47 -17.00 -9.00
CA ALA A 55 -14.38 -15.92 -8.59
C ALA A 55 -15.87 -16.31 -8.72
N LYS A 56 -16.24 -16.98 -9.83
CA LYS A 56 -17.62 -17.46 -10.03
C LYS A 56 -17.94 -18.59 -9.05
N TYR A 57 -17.01 -19.52 -8.86
CA TYR A 57 -17.09 -20.57 -7.84
C TYR A 57 -17.32 -19.98 -6.44
N GLN A 58 -16.54 -18.97 -6.04
CA GLN A 58 -16.71 -18.30 -4.75
C GLN A 58 -18.12 -17.73 -4.59
N ASN A 59 -18.61 -16.99 -5.58
CA ASN A 59 -19.93 -16.36 -5.50
C ASN A 59 -21.05 -17.40 -5.35
N TRP A 60 -20.95 -18.53 -6.06
CA TRP A 60 -21.91 -19.62 -5.92
C TRP A 60 -21.86 -20.23 -4.52
N LEU A 61 -20.65 -20.55 -4.04
CA LEU A 61 -20.46 -21.12 -2.71
C LEU A 61 -20.94 -20.19 -1.58
N GLU A 62 -20.66 -18.88 -1.64
CA GLU A 62 -21.15 -17.89 -0.67
C GLU A 62 -22.68 -17.91 -0.54
N ARG A 63 -23.38 -17.96 -1.67
CA ARG A 63 -24.84 -18.02 -1.71
C ARG A 63 -25.37 -19.35 -1.16
N LEU A 64 -24.71 -20.46 -1.47
CA LEU A 64 -25.08 -21.76 -0.91
C LEU A 64 -24.80 -21.86 0.59
N VAL A 65 -23.71 -21.27 1.08
CA VAL A 65 -23.42 -21.17 2.52
C VAL A 65 -24.49 -20.33 3.24
N ALA A 66 -24.86 -19.18 2.68
CA ALA A 66 -25.95 -18.36 3.21
C ALA A 66 -27.30 -19.12 3.21
N HIS A 67 -27.59 -19.88 2.15
CA HIS A 67 -28.76 -20.74 2.07
C HIS A 67 -28.73 -21.84 3.14
N ALA A 68 -27.62 -22.58 3.29
CA ALA A 68 -27.50 -23.68 4.25
C ALA A 68 -27.61 -23.21 5.72
N ARG A 69 -27.16 -21.97 6.02
CA ARG A 69 -27.33 -21.36 7.35
C ARG A 69 -28.81 -21.14 7.71
N THR A 70 -29.65 -20.87 6.72
CA THR A 70 -31.11 -20.65 6.88
C THR A 70 -31.93 -21.93 6.70
N HIS A 71 -31.50 -22.84 5.83
CA HIS A 71 -32.17 -24.08 5.48
C HIS A 71 -31.32 -25.28 5.94
N LYS A 72 -31.29 -25.50 7.25
CA LYS A 72 -30.44 -26.51 7.88
C LYS A 72 -30.90 -27.93 7.53
N PHE A 73 -29.96 -28.79 7.16
CA PHE A 73 -30.19 -30.22 6.96
C PHE A 73 -30.05 -30.92 8.32
N PHE A 74 -31.18 -31.40 8.88
CA PHE A 74 -31.24 -32.02 10.22
C PHE A 74 -30.54 -31.20 11.34
N GLY A 75 -30.62 -29.87 11.27
CA GLY A 75 -30.02 -28.98 12.27
C GLY A 75 -28.60 -28.50 11.94
N GLU A 76 -28.00 -28.99 10.86
CA GLU A 76 -26.65 -28.60 10.41
C GLU A 76 -26.68 -27.81 9.10
N PRO A 77 -25.84 -26.77 8.94
CA PRO A 77 -25.69 -26.04 7.69
C PRO A 77 -24.69 -26.75 6.76
N ILE A 78 -25.16 -27.61 5.88
CA ILE A 78 -24.32 -28.42 4.97
C ILE A 78 -24.38 -27.89 3.54
N VAL A 79 -23.22 -27.78 2.90
CA VAL A 79 -23.05 -27.56 1.45
C VAL A 79 -22.08 -28.61 0.93
N CYS A 80 -22.39 -29.25 -0.20
CA CYS A 80 -21.50 -30.21 -0.85
C CYS A 80 -20.76 -29.57 -2.03
N VAL A 81 -19.47 -29.89 -2.17
CA VAL A 81 -18.68 -29.58 -3.37
C VAL A 81 -18.48 -30.89 -4.13
N ASN A 82 -19.09 -30.99 -5.30
CA ASN A 82 -19.01 -32.14 -6.19
C ASN A 82 -17.61 -32.23 -6.81
N ALA A 83 -17.06 -33.45 -6.78
CA ALA A 83 -15.76 -33.86 -7.29
C ALA A 83 -14.64 -32.84 -7.02
N TRP A 84 -14.09 -32.86 -5.81
CA TRP A 84 -12.98 -31.98 -5.40
C TRP A 84 -11.57 -32.49 -5.78
N ASN A 85 -11.46 -33.69 -6.36
CA ASN A 85 -10.17 -34.31 -6.74
C ASN A 85 -10.27 -35.12 -8.04
N GLU A 86 -10.99 -34.59 -9.02
CA GLU A 86 -11.10 -35.17 -10.36
C GLU A 86 -10.30 -34.32 -11.36
N TRP A 87 -8.98 -34.50 -11.33
CA TRP A 87 -8.03 -33.70 -12.09
C TRP A 87 -8.24 -33.75 -13.61
N ALA A 88 -8.59 -34.92 -14.13
CA ALA A 88 -8.78 -35.10 -15.58
C ALA A 88 -10.04 -34.37 -16.10
N GLU A 89 -10.92 -33.91 -15.20
CA GLU A 89 -12.14 -33.18 -15.51
C GLU A 89 -12.08 -31.71 -15.10
N GLY A 90 -10.93 -31.22 -14.63
CA GLY A 90 -10.79 -29.85 -14.16
C GLY A 90 -11.54 -29.54 -12.87
N ALA A 91 -12.00 -30.56 -12.14
CA ALA A 91 -12.72 -30.43 -10.88
C ALA A 91 -11.78 -30.80 -9.72
N TYR A 92 -10.88 -29.88 -9.39
CA TYR A 92 -9.88 -30.05 -8.32
C TYR A 92 -9.86 -28.82 -7.40
N LEU A 93 -9.80 -29.05 -6.09
CA LEU A 93 -9.70 -27.97 -5.10
C LEU A 93 -8.24 -27.71 -4.70
N GLU A 94 -7.34 -28.63 -5.00
CA GLU A 94 -5.92 -28.54 -4.68
C GLU A 94 -5.20 -27.44 -5.49
N PRO A 95 -4.08 -26.88 -5.00
CA PRO A 95 -3.34 -25.89 -5.76
C PRO A 95 -2.80 -26.44 -7.08
N ASP A 96 -2.94 -25.66 -8.15
CA ASP A 96 -2.49 -26.04 -9.49
C ASP A 96 -1.55 -24.97 -10.12
N ILE A 97 -1.02 -25.26 -11.31
CA ILE A 97 -0.06 -24.36 -11.99
C ILE A 97 -0.70 -23.13 -12.66
N HIS A 98 -2.00 -23.17 -12.93
CA HIS A 98 -2.77 -22.14 -13.61
C HIS A 98 -3.42 -21.16 -12.61
N TYR A 99 -4.10 -21.67 -11.58
CA TYR A 99 -4.78 -20.85 -10.58
C TYR A 99 -4.08 -20.82 -9.21
N GLY A 100 -3.01 -21.59 -8.99
CA GLY A 100 -2.36 -21.66 -7.68
C GLY A 100 -3.35 -22.07 -6.60
N SER A 101 -3.32 -21.39 -5.45
CA SER A 101 -4.26 -21.66 -4.34
C SER A 101 -5.62 -20.94 -4.46
N ALA A 102 -5.99 -20.40 -5.63
CA ALA A 102 -7.14 -19.51 -5.75
C ALA A 102 -8.49 -20.16 -5.38
N PHE A 103 -8.71 -21.44 -5.71
CA PHE A 103 -9.91 -22.17 -5.33
C PHE A 103 -9.99 -22.43 -3.82
N LEU A 104 -8.90 -22.84 -3.16
CA LEU A 104 -8.85 -22.95 -1.69
C LEU A 104 -9.12 -21.61 -1.01
N ASN A 105 -8.54 -20.53 -1.53
CA ASN A 105 -8.76 -19.19 -1.00
C ASN A 105 -10.23 -18.75 -1.18
N ALA A 106 -10.85 -19.09 -2.31
CA ALA A 106 -12.27 -18.84 -2.55
C ALA A 106 -13.18 -19.62 -1.58
N THR A 107 -12.89 -20.90 -1.34
CA THR A 107 -13.59 -21.72 -0.34
C THR A 107 -13.42 -21.14 1.07
N GLY A 108 -12.19 -20.78 1.42
CA GLY A 108 -11.88 -20.14 2.71
C GLY A 108 -12.67 -18.87 2.92
N ARG A 109 -12.75 -17.99 1.91
CA ARG A 109 -13.54 -16.74 1.98
C ARG A 109 -15.04 -17.01 2.17
N ALA A 110 -15.59 -17.93 1.38
CA ALA A 110 -17.02 -18.24 1.42
C ALA A 110 -17.48 -18.88 2.74
N ILE A 111 -16.69 -19.79 3.32
CA ILE A 111 -17.07 -20.54 4.54
C ILE A 111 -16.90 -19.68 5.80
N THR A 112 -15.78 -18.97 5.91
CA THR A 112 -15.48 -18.12 7.08
C THR A 112 -16.45 -16.95 7.19
N GLY A 113 -17.27 -16.70 6.17
CA GLY A 113 -18.10 -15.51 6.14
C GLY A 113 -17.24 -14.26 5.96
N VAL A 114 -16.06 -14.38 5.35
CA VAL A 114 -15.49 -13.31 4.50
C VAL A 114 -16.35 -13.23 3.23
N VAL A 115 -17.66 -13.11 3.44
CA VAL A 115 -18.56 -12.40 2.56
C VAL A 115 -18.20 -10.97 2.87
N SER A 116 -17.51 -10.30 1.96
CA SER A 116 -17.97 -9.07 1.34
C SER A 116 -19.12 -8.31 2.05
N ALA A 117 -18.97 -8.00 3.33
CA ALA A 117 -19.33 -6.69 3.85
C ALA A 117 -18.16 -5.74 3.51
N GLU A 118 -17.75 -5.79 2.24
CA GLU A 118 -16.53 -5.22 1.68
C GLU A 118 -16.81 -3.79 1.26
N THR A 119 -16.27 -2.82 1.99
CA THR A 119 -16.30 -1.41 1.57
C THR A 119 -14.94 -0.74 1.55
N HIS A 120 -13.99 -1.19 2.38
CA HIS A 120 -12.69 -0.50 2.52
C HIS A 120 -11.61 -1.00 1.56
N GLY A 121 -11.72 -2.25 1.07
CA GLY A 121 -10.65 -2.89 0.30
C GLY A 121 -10.67 -2.68 -1.21
N LYS A 122 -11.72 -2.08 -1.76
CA LYS A 122 -11.98 -2.08 -3.21
C LYS A 122 -11.72 -0.73 -3.85
N LEU A 123 -10.91 -0.71 -4.90
CA LEU A 123 -10.59 0.50 -5.65
C LEU A 123 -10.77 0.28 -7.15
N LEU A 124 -11.47 1.21 -7.81
CA LEU A 124 -11.57 1.24 -9.26
C LEU A 124 -10.47 2.12 -9.87
N LEU A 125 -9.66 1.56 -10.75
CA LEU A 125 -8.70 2.28 -11.57
C LEU A 125 -9.21 2.37 -13.00
N VAL A 126 -9.40 3.59 -13.52
CA VAL A 126 -9.91 3.81 -14.87
C VAL A 126 -8.83 4.41 -15.77
N GLY A 127 -8.58 3.76 -16.91
CA GLY A 127 -7.67 4.22 -17.96
C GLY A 127 -8.35 4.26 -19.32
N HIS A 128 -7.72 4.89 -20.31
CA HIS A 128 -8.28 5.02 -21.66
C HIS A 128 -7.94 3.81 -22.54
N ASP A 129 -6.67 3.43 -22.69
CA ASP A 129 -6.26 2.23 -23.41
C ASP A 129 -5.07 1.53 -22.73
N ALA A 130 -4.59 0.43 -23.31
CA ALA A 130 -3.44 -0.34 -22.81
C ALA A 130 -2.18 -0.20 -23.70
N LEU A 131 -1.97 0.95 -24.35
CA LEU A 131 -0.76 1.24 -25.11
C LEU A 131 0.41 1.65 -24.18
N PRO A 132 1.68 1.39 -24.54
CA PRO A 132 2.83 1.65 -23.67
C PRO A 132 3.27 3.13 -23.65
N HIS A 133 2.36 4.03 -23.30
CA HIS A 133 2.68 5.45 -23.11
C HIS A 133 2.74 5.83 -21.63
N GLY A 134 3.29 7.00 -21.33
CA GLY A 134 3.57 7.44 -19.95
C GLY A 134 2.35 7.45 -19.02
N ALA A 135 1.15 7.79 -19.53
CA ALA A 135 -0.06 7.78 -18.72
C ALA A 135 -0.51 6.37 -18.32
N GLN A 136 -0.42 5.42 -19.25
CA GLN A 136 -0.74 4.01 -19.04
C GLN A 136 0.28 3.38 -18.10
N MET A 137 1.57 3.67 -18.31
CA MET A 137 2.63 3.22 -17.40
C MET A 137 2.44 3.75 -15.97
N LEU A 138 1.98 5.00 -15.81
CA LEU A 138 1.65 5.55 -14.49
C LEU A 138 0.53 4.75 -13.82
N LEU A 139 -0.60 4.52 -14.52
CA LEU A 139 -1.72 3.76 -13.96
C LEU A 139 -1.34 2.31 -13.63
N LEU A 140 -0.58 1.66 -14.52
CA LEU A 140 -0.08 0.30 -14.32
C LEU A 140 0.84 0.22 -13.09
N ASN A 141 1.74 1.18 -12.91
CA ASN A 141 2.63 1.21 -11.74
C ASN A 141 1.90 1.59 -10.44
N LEU A 142 0.85 2.42 -10.50
CA LEU A 142 -0.04 2.65 -9.36
C LEU A 142 -0.77 1.37 -8.95
N ALA A 143 -1.34 0.65 -9.91
CA ALA A 143 -1.99 -0.63 -9.67
C ALA A 143 -1.02 -1.65 -9.05
N ARG A 144 0.19 -1.76 -9.61
CA ARG A 144 1.26 -2.63 -9.09
C ARG A 144 1.64 -2.24 -7.66
N HIS A 145 1.78 -0.95 -7.39
CA HIS A 145 2.11 -0.46 -6.05
C HIS A 145 1.01 -0.80 -5.05
N TYR A 146 -0.24 -0.42 -5.30
CA TYR A 146 -1.36 -0.68 -4.38
C TYR A 146 -1.59 -2.16 -4.08
N ARG A 147 -1.39 -3.04 -5.07
CA ARG A 147 -1.46 -4.48 -4.85
C ARG A 147 -0.32 -4.97 -3.95
N ARG A 148 0.92 -4.57 -4.23
CA ARG A 148 2.10 -5.07 -3.49
C ARG A 148 2.18 -4.51 -2.08
N THR A 149 1.91 -3.22 -1.88
CA THR A 149 2.03 -2.58 -0.57
C THR A 149 0.78 -2.80 0.27
N SER A 150 -0.41 -2.60 -0.32
CA SER A 150 -1.66 -2.59 0.44
C SER A 150 -2.55 -3.81 0.28
N GLY A 151 -2.35 -4.60 -0.78
CA GLY A 151 -3.22 -5.75 -1.07
C GLY A 151 -4.64 -5.35 -1.39
N LEU A 152 -4.83 -4.12 -1.89
CA LEU A 152 -6.14 -3.64 -2.33
C LEU A 152 -6.72 -4.57 -3.38
N ASP A 153 -8.03 -4.80 -3.29
CA ASP A 153 -8.80 -5.45 -4.35
C ASP A 153 -9.03 -4.45 -5.48
N LEU A 154 -8.27 -4.62 -6.56
CA LEU A 154 -8.26 -3.69 -7.68
C LEU A 154 -9.24 -4.15 -8.76
N HIS A 155 -10.18 -3.26 -9.07
CA HIS A 155 -10.95 -3.31 -10.30
C HIS A 155 -10.33 -2.35 -11.30
N ILE A 156 -10.05 -2.83 -12.51
CA ILE A 156 -9.39 -2.03 -13.55
C ILE A 156 -10.34 -1.95 -14.74
N LEU A 157 -10.62 -0.73 -15.18
CA LEU A 157 -11.48 -0.45 -16.33
C LEU A 157 -10.68 0.31 -17.38
N LEU A 158 -10.52 -0.27 -18.57
CA LEU A 158 -9.91 0.39 -19.72
C LEU A 158 -10.97 0.71 -20.77
N LEU A 159 -10.93 1.90 -21.37
CA LEU A 159 -11.83 2.26 -22.47
C LEU A 159 -11.41 1.65 -23.82
N GLY A 160 -10.29 0.93 -23.85
CA GLY A 160 -9.70 0.32 -25.04
C GLY A 160 -8.62 -0.69 -24.66
N ALA A 161 -8.39 -1.66 -25.54
CA ALA A 161 -7.34 -2.66 -25.37
C ALA A 161 -5.96 -2.12 -25.82
N GLY A 162 -4.93 -2.94 -25.66
CA GLY A 162 -3.57 -2.66 -26.15
C GLY A 162 -2.56 -3.70 -25.67
N PRO A 163 -1.27 -3.56 -26.04
CA PRO A 163 -0.22 -4.51 -25.66
C PRO A 163 -0.12 -4.78 -24.15
N LEU A 164 -0.41 -3.79 -23.29
CA LEU A 164 -0.32 -3.92 -21.83
C LEU A 164 -1.53 -4.61 -21.17
N THR A 165 -2.47 -5.15 -21.95
CA THR A 165 -3.73 -5.71 -21.42
C THR A 165 -3.48 -6.87 -20.44
N HIS A 166 -2.51 -7.74 -20.75
CA HIS A 166 -2.17 -8.86 -19.88
C HIS A 166 -1.58 -8.39 -18.54
N GLU A 167 -0.72 -7.38 -18.57
CA GLU A 167 -0.08 -6.79 -17.40
C GLU A 167 -1.10 -6.14 -16.46
N TYR A 168 -2.13 -5.48 -17.00
CA TYR A 168 -3.25 -4.99 -16.19
C TYR A 168 -4.08 -6.14 -15.62
N GLY A 169 -4.40 -7.16 -16.42
CA GLY A 169 -5.17 -8.32 -15.97
C GLY A 169 -4.48 -9.12 -14.87
N ALA A 170 -3.14 -9.16 -14.88
CA ALA A 170 -2.36 -9.80 -13.83
C ALA A 170 -2.45 -9.08 -12.48
N LEU A 171 -2.90 -7.82 -12.42
CA LEU A 171 -2.94 -6.99 -11.22
C LEU A 171 -4.30 -6.95 -10.53
N GLY A 172 -5.40 -7.26 -11.21
CA GLY A 172 -6.73 -7.24 -10.63
C GLY A 172 -7.82 -7.61 -11.64
N THR A 173 -9.08 -7.37 -11.29
CA THR A 173 -10.20 -7.66 -12.20
C THR A 173 -10.23 -6.63 -13.32
N LEU A 174 -9.73 -7.00 -14.50
CA LEU A 174 -9.72 -6.14 -15.69
C LEU A 174 -11.03 -6.27 -16.49
N ASN A 175 -11.62 -5.13 -16.84
CA ASN A 175 -12.72 -5.01 -17.79
C ASN A 175 -12.38 -3.98 -18.88
N ILE A 176 -12.76 -4.28 -20.12
CA ILE A 176 -12.59 -3.36 -21.26
C ILE A 176 -13.96 -2.89 -21.72
N ALA A 177 -14.14 -1.57 -21.82
CA ALA A 177 -15.42 -0.94 -22.08
C ALA A 177 -15.30 0.19 -23.13
N PRO A 178 -15.36 -0.15 -24.43
CA PRO A 178 -15.19 0.83 -25.50
C PRO A 178 -16.41 1.75 -25.69
N ASP A 179 -17.60 1.27 -25.30
CA ASP A 179 -18.88 1.94 -25.50
C ASP A 179 -19.65 2.18 -24.19
N GLU A 180 -20.61 3.11 -24.26
CA GLU A 180 -21.42 3.54 -23.12
C GLU A 180 -22.32 2.43 -22.54
N PRO A 181 -23.04 1.61 -23.33
CA PRO A 181 -23.82 0.49 -22.79
C PRO A 181 -22.97 -0.46 -21.94
N THR A 182 -21.76 -0.77 -22.40
CA THR A 182 -20.81 -1.62 -21.69
C THR A 182 -20.31 -0.96 -20.40
N LEU A 183 -20.01 0.35 -20.43
CA LEU A 183 -19.64 1.12 -19.24
C LEU A 183 -20.74 1.07 -18.17
N ARG A 184 -22.00 1.34 -18.55
CA ARG A 184 -23.15 1.31 -17.63
C ARG A 184 -23.33 -0.05 -16.97
N ARG A 185 -23.17 -1.14 -17.74
CA ARG A 185 -23.21 -2.51 -17.21
C ARG A 185 -22.12 -2.74 -16.16
N PHE A 186 -20.88 -2.32 -16.43
CA PHE A 186 -19.78 -2.49 -15.48
C PHE A 186 -19.92 -1.59 -14.25
N PHE A 187 -20.38 -0.34 -14.39
CA PHE A 187 -20.61 0.53 -13.24
C PHE A 187 -21.71 0.00 -12.32
N ALA A 188 -22.79 -0.55 -12.87
CA ALA A 188 -23.79 -1.26 -12.07
C ALA A 188 -23.17 -2.42 -11.30
N ARG A 189 -22.36 -3.25 -11.97
CA ARG A 189 -21.64 -4.36 -11.34
C ARG A 189 -20.67 -3.90 -10.24
N TYR A 190 -19.89 -2.84 -10.47
CA TYR A 190 -18.96 -2.32 -9.47
C TYR A 190 -19.69 -1.78 -8.23
N ARG A 191 -20.81 -1.06 -8.42
CA ARG A 191 -21.67 -0.64 -7.32
C ARG A 191 -22.19 -1.84 -6.53
N ASP A 192 -22.65 -2.88 -7.21
CA ASP A 192 -23.19 -4.09 -6.57
C ASP A 192 -22.10 -4.89 -5.85
N LEU A 193 -20.84 -4.79 -6.32
CA LEU A 193 -19.65 -5.30 -5.64
C LEU A 193 -19.19 -4.41 -4.47
N GLY A 194 -19.81 -3.25 -4.22
CA GLY A 194 -19.44 -2.35 -3.13
C GLY A 194 -18.26 -1.43 -3.43
N VAL A 195 -17.84 -1.30 -4.70
CA VAL A 195 -16.85 -0.30 -5.11
C VAL A 195 -17.44 1.10 -4.91
N ARG A 196 -16.75 1.96 -4.14
CA ARG A 196 -17.22 3.32 -3.83
C ARG A 196 -16.33 4.42 -4.37
N ASP A 197 -15.06 4.16 -4.60
CA ASP A 197 -14.08 5.17 -5.00
C ASP A 197 -13.32 4.73 -6.26
N ALA A 198 -13.03 5.69 -7.13
CA ALA A 198 -12.33 5.48 -8.38
C ALA A 198 -11.23 6.52 -8.61
N ILE A 199 -10.08 6.07 -9.12
CA ILE A 199 -9.04 6.92 -9.69
C ILE A 199 -9.21 6.89 -11.21
N VAL A 200 -9.52 8.04 -11.80
CA VAL A 200 -9.67 8.20 -13.25
C VAL A 200 -8.41 8.85 -13.79
N ASN A 201 -7.66 8.09 -14.59
CA ASN A 201 -6.40 8.55 -15.14
C ASN A 201 -6.61 9.23 -16.49
N THR A 202 -6.27 10.53 -16.49
CA THR A 202 -6.15 11.45 -17.63
C THR A 202 -7.44 12.06 -18.17
N ALA A 203 -7.29 13.17 -18.91
CA ALA A 203 -8.40 13.83 -19.59
C ALA A 203 -9.06 12.94 -20.65
N ALA A 204 -8.35 11.94 -21.18
CA ALA A 204 -8.88 10.97 -22.13
C ALA A 204 -9.99 10.08 -21.54
N ALA A 205 -9.92 9.76 -20.24
CA ALA A 205 -10.94 8.97 -19.54
C ALA A 205 -11.99 9.83 -18.81
N ALA A 206 -11.84 11.15 -18.77
CA ALA A 206 -12.63 12.07 -17.95
C ALA A 206 -14.16 12.01 -18.18
N ARG A 207 -14.61 11.55 -19.35
CA ARG A 207 -16.05 11.35 -19.66
C ARG A 207 -16.75 10.40 -18.68
N VAL A 208 -16.02 9.48 -18.07
CA VAL A 208 -16.59 8.50 -17.14
C VAL A 208 -16.97 9.08 -15.79
N CYS A 209 -16.42 10.23 -15.38
CA CYS A 209 -16.64 10.80 -14.05
C CYS A 209 -18.12 11.09 -13.77
N ALA A 210 -18.83 11.64 -14.76
CA ALA A 210 -20.28 11.87 -14.68
C ALA A 210 -21.06 10.56 -14.50
N MET A 211 -20.73 9.55 -15.30
CA MET A 211 -21.40 8.25 -15.21
C MET A 211 -21.12 7.56 -13.87
N LEU A 212 -19.89 7.62 -13.35
CA LEU A 212 -19.55 7.06 -12.04
C LEU A 212 -20.39 7.70 -10.92
N GLU A 213 -20.62 9.01 -10.98
CA GLU A 213 -21.46 9.74 -10.03
C GLU A 213 -22.91 9.21 -10.02
N ASP A 214 -23.49 8.89 -11.20
CA ASP A 214 -24.84 8.31 -11.32
C ASP A 214 -24.97 6.95 -10.59
N TYR A 215 -23.88 6.20 -10.44
CA TYR A 215 -23.85 4.92 -9.72
C TYR A 215 -23.37 5.05 -8.27
N GLY A 216 -23.14 6.26 -7.78
CA GLY A 216 -22.66 6.52 -6.42
C GLY A 216 -21.19 6.15 -6.21
N ILE A 217 -20.38 6.17 -7.27
CA ILE A 217 -18.93 5.93 -7.23
C ILE A 217 -18.21 7.28 -7.32
N GLY A 218 -17.51 7.67 -6.26
CA GLY A 218 -16.74 8.91 -6.21
C GLY A 218 -15.50 8.84 -7.09
N SER A 219 -15.29 9.84 -7.97
CA SER A 219 -14.14 9.89 -8.85
C SER A 219 -13.10 10.92 -8.43
N THR A 220 -11.83 10.50 -8.40
CA THR A 220 -10.65 11.38 -8.35
C THR A 220 -10.00 11.38 -9.72
N LEU A 221 -10.13 12.50 -10.44
CA LEU A 221 -9.64 12.67 -11.81
C LEU A 221 -8.21 13.20 -11.80
N MET A 222 -7.30 12.50 -12.43
CA MET A 222 -5.93 12.96 -12.66
C MET A 222 -5.84 13.62 -14.04
N ILE A 223 -5.27 14.82 -14.12
CA ILE A 223 -5.05 15.51 -15.40
C ILE A 223 -3.55 15.76 -15.60
N HIS A 224 -3.04 15.20 -16.69
CA HIS A 224 -1.63 15.23 -17.08
C HIS A 224 -1.47 15.74 -18.51
N GLU A 225 -2.45 16.49 -19.00
CA GLU A 225 -2.47 17.07 -20.33
C GLU A 225 -2.47 18.59 -20.24
N MET A 226 -2.09 19.21 -21.34
CA MET A 226 -2.04 20.66 -21.47
C MET A 226 -3.08 21.13 -22.52
N PRO A 227 -3.47 22.42 -22.52
CA PRO A 227 -4.55 22.92 -23.35
C PRO A 227 -4.47 22.57 -24.84
N ARG A 228 -3.27 22.65 -25.45
CA ARG A 228 -3.13 22.35 -26.88
C ARG A 228 -3.30 20.86 -27.14
N LEU A 229 -2.73 19.98 -26.32
CA LEU A 229 -2.94 18.52 -26.45
C LEU A 229 -4.42 18.14 -26.29
N ILE A 230 -5.14 18.74 -25.33
CA ILE A 230 -6.59 18.55 -25.17
C ILE A 230 -7.32 18.97 -26.44
N ALA A 231 -6.92 20.09 -27.06
CA ALA A 231 -7.56 20.56 -28.28
C ALA A 231 -7.27 19.67 -29.50
N GLU A 232 -6.01 19.28 -29.69
CA GLU A 232 -5.57 18.38 -30.78
C GLU A 232 -6.27 17.02 -30.71
N LYS A 233 -6.54 16.52 -29.50
CA LYS A 233 -7.25 15.26 -29.26
C LYS A 233 -8.77 15.42 -29.15
N SER A 234 -9.31 16.63 -29.34
CA SER A 234 -10.75 16.93 -29.23
C SER A 234 -11.37 16.54 -27.87
N LEU A 235 -10.63 16.70 -26.77
CA LEU A 235 -11.04 16.26 -25.43
C LEU A 235 -11.67 17.39 -24.58
N GLN A 236 -11.87 18.59 -25.14
CA GLN A 236 -12.30 19.77 -24.37
C GLN A 236 -13.62 19.52 -23.62
N GLY A 237 -14.61 18.93 -24.31
CA GLY A 237 -15.94 18.67 -23.74
C GLY A 237 -15.89 17.69 -22.57
N GLN A 238 -15.22 16.55 -22.77
CA GLN A 238 -15.10 15.52 -21.72
C GLN A 238 -14.19 15.95 -20.57
N ALA A 239 -13.12 16.70 -20.83
CA ALA A 239 -12.27 17.25 -19.78
C ALA A 239 -13.06 18.24 -18.91
N ARG A 240 -13.81 19.17 -19.53
CA ARG A 240 -14.69 20.10 -18.83
C ARG A 240 -15.73 19.37 -17.98
N GLN A 241 -16.43 18.39 -18.55
CA GLN A 241 -17.43 17.61 -17.84
C GLN A 241 -16.82 16.85 -16.66
N GLY A 242 -15.71 16.15 -16.88
CA GLY A 242 -15.03 15.39 -15.84
C GLY A 242 -14.50 16.26 -14.71
N MET A 243 -13.92 17.43 -15.02
CA MET A 243 -13.43 18.39 -14.02
C MET A 243 -14.55 18.95 -13.13
N SER A 244 -15.75 19.16 -13.69
CA SER A 244 -16.91 19.67 -12.94
C SER A 244 -17.59 18.61 -12.06
N THR A 245 -17.49 17.34 -12.44
CA THR A 245 -18.21 16.22 -11.79
C THR A 245 -17.35 15.46 -10.81
N ALA A 246 -16.05 15.30 -11.10
CA ALA A 246 -15.13 14.61 -10.20
C ALA A 246 -15.18 15.21 -8.79
N ARG A 247 -15.17 14.34 -7.78
CA ARG A 247 -15.08 14.74 -6.37
C ARG A 247 -13.83 15.57 -6.14
N ARG A 248 -12.75 15.22 -6.84
CA ARG A 248 -11.47 15.91 -6.79
C ARG A 248 -10.72 15.80 -8.11
N VAL A 249 -10.02 16.87 -8.48
CA VAL A 249 -9.12 16.89 -9.63
C VAL A 249 -7.67 17.06 -9.15
N ILE A 250 -6.79 16.19 -9.62
CA ILE A 250 -5.35 16.23 -9.34
C ILE A 250 -4.64 16.82 -10.54
N PHE A 251 -3.86 17.88 -10.30
CA PHE A 251 -2.99 18.48 -11.29
C PHE A 251 -1.53 18.27 -10.91
N SER A 252 -0.68 18.14 -11.92
CA SER A 252 0.77 17.96 -11.71
C SER A 252 1.48 19.25 -11.29
N SER A 253 0.93 20.42 -11.60
CA SER A 253 1.47 21.73 -11.20
C SER A 253 0.38 22.81 -11.16
N ASP A 254 0.69 23.92 -10.47
CA ASP A 254 -0.18 25.09 -10.42
C ASP A 254 -0.41 25.69 -11.81
N TYR A 255 0.65 25.73 -12.63
CA TYR A 255 0.60 26.18 -14.01
C TYR A 255 -0.43 25.38 -14.82
N VAL A 256 -0.39 24.05 -14.74
CA VAL A 256 -1.34 23.17 -15.47
C VAL A 256 -2.77 23.42 -15.01
N ARG A 257 -3.01 23.51 -13.69
CA ARG A 257 -4.33 23.82 -13.13
C ARG A 257 -4.86 25.13 -13.69
N THR A 258 -4.09 26.21 -13.55
CA THR A 258 -4.50 27.56 -13.93
C THR A 258 -4.81 27.64 -15.42
N ARG A 259 -3.90 27.17 -16.28
CA ARG A 259 -4.08 27.22 -17.74
C ARG A 259 -5.27 26.41 -18.23
N LEU A 260 -5.50 25.22 -17.66
CA LEU A 260 -6.64 24.39 -18.03
C LEU A 260 -7.97 24.95 -17.55
N CYS A 261 -8.06 25.38 -16.29
CA CYS A 261 -9.28 25.98 -15.75
C CYS A 261 -9.69 27.23 -16.54
N GLU A 262 -8.73 28.08 -16.91
CA GLU A 262 -8.95 29.25 -17.77
C GLU A 262 -9.43 28.85 -19.17
N THR A 263 -8.70 27.94 -19.84
CA THR A 263 -8.99 27.56 -21.23
C THR A 263 -10.34 26.84 -21.34
N LEU A 264 -10.63 25.94 -20.42
CA LEU A 264 -11.87 25.17 -20.42
C LEU A 264 -13.01 25.89 -19.71
N GLN A 265 -12.76 27.05 -19.09
CA GLN A 265 -13.73 27.82 -18.30
C GLN A 265 -14.44 26.95 -17.26
N VAL A 266 -13.65 26.25 -16.45
CA VAL A 266 -14.14 25.28 -15.46
C VAL A 266 -13.47 25.48 -14.11
N SER A 267 -14.25 25.33 -13.05
CA SER A 267 -13.79 25.36 -11.68
C SER A 267 -14.08 24.01 -11.02
N PRO A 268 -13.07 23.17 -10.78
CA PRO A 268 -13.26 21.90 -10.08
C PRO A 268 -13.85 22.09 -8.67
N ARG A 269 -14.67 21.13 -8.22
CA ARG A 269 -15.24 21.13 -6.85
C ARG A 269 -14.15 21.18 -5.78
N GLN A 270 -13.11 20.38 -5.98
CA GLN A 270 -11.87 20.40 -5.23
C GLN A 270 -10.70 20.12 -6.17
N SER A 271 -9.55 20.74 -5.92
CA SER A 271 -8.32 20.42 -6.64
C SER A 271 -7.12 20.33 -5.71
N LEU A 272 -6.16 19.47 -6.06
CA LEU A 272 -4.86 19.35 -5.39
C LEU A 272 -3.74 19.42 -6.42
N ILE A 273 -2.61 20.00 -6.01
CA ILE A 273 -1.37 19.94 -6.79
C ILE A 273 -0.53 18.78 -6.26
N MET A 274 -0.38 17.74 -7.08
CA MET A 274 0.45 16.57 -6.78
C MET A 274 1.27 16.21 -8.02
N PRO A 275 2.53 16.68 -8.10
CA PRO A 275 3.46 16.21 -9.12
C PRO A 275 3.57 14.69 -9.05
N GLN A 276 3.63 14.05 -10.20
CA GLN A 276 3.78 12.60 -10.27
C GLN A 276 5.11 12.16 -9.67
N GLY A 277 5.09 11.06 -8.91
CA GLY A 277 6.31 10.45 -8.38
C GLY A 277 7.08 9.68 -9.45
N ASN A 278 8.37 9.48 -9.22
CA ASN A 278 9.25 8.71 -10.09
C ASN A 278 9.10 7.20 -9.83
N TYR A 279 8.33 6.52 -10.68
CA TYR A 279 8.21 5.06 -10.60
C TYR A 279 9.43 4.33 -11.17
N GLN A 280 10.33 5.03 -11.87
CA GLN A 280 11.60 4.48 -12.35
C GLN A 280 12.67 4.65 -11.25
N LYS A 281 13.32 3.54 -10.86
CA LYS A 281 14.36 3.56 -9.82
C LYS A 281 15.75 3.81 -10.43
N ASN A 282 15.91 4.95 -11.09
CA ASN A 282 17.17 5.31 -11.72
C ASN A 282 18.18 5.74 -10.64
N ARG A 283 19.40 5.23 -10.73
CA ARG A 283 20.51 5.60 -9.84
C ARG A 283 21.76 5.76 -10.67
N PHE A 284 22.40 6.92 -10.51
CA PHE A 284 23.61 7.23 -11.25
C PHE A 284 24.71 6.20 -11.01
N SER A 285 25.29 5.70 -12.09
CA SER A 285 26.41 4.76 -12.06
C SER A 285 27.52 5.24 -13.00
N LEU A 286 28.72 5.47 -12.44
CA LEU A 286 29.91 5.79 -13.25
C LEU A 286 30.22 4.68 -14.24
N THR A 287 30.11 3.42 -13.82
CA THR A 287 30.32 2.25 -14.68
C THR A 287 29.32 2.22 -15.85
N THR A 288 28.05 2.55 -15.58
CA THR A 288 27.01 2.59 -16.62
C THR A 288 27.27 3.74 -17.58
N ARG A 289 27.68 4.91 -17.07
CA ARG A 289 28.07 6.06 -17.89
C ARG A 289 29.22 5.73 -18.83
N GLU A 290 30.31 5.15 -18.32
CA GLU A 290 31.48 4.79 -19.11
C GLU A 290 31.13 3.77 -20.20
N LYS A 291 30.36 2.73 -19.84
CA LYS A 291 29.88 1.73 -20.77
C LYS A 291 29.00 2.34 -21.87
N MET A 292 28.00 3.13 -21.50
CA MET A 292 27.06 3.74 -22.45
C MET A 292 27.77 4.73 -23.38
N ARG A 293 28.72 5.52 -22.87
CA ARG A 293 29.55 6.41 -23.71
C ARG A 293 30.40 5.62 -24.71
N ALA A 294 31.02 4.52 -24.27
CA ALA A 294 31.80 3.66 -25.16
C ALA A 294 30.94 3.02 -26.26
N GLU A 295 29.75 2.50 -25.92
CA GLU A 295 28.80 1.90 -26.87
C GLU A 295 28.33 2.91 -27.93
N LEU A 296 28.15 4.18 -27.54
CA LEU A 296 27.73 5.25 -28.44
C LEU A 296 28.89 5.90 -29.23
N GLY A 297 30.14 5.54 -28.94
CA GLY A 297 31.32 6.17 -29.52
C GLY A 297 31.49 7.63 -29.10
N ILE A 298 31.21 7.92 -27.83
CA ILE A 298 31.33 9.24 -27.20
C ILE A 298 32.64 9.30 -26.42
N ASP A 299 33.43 10.36 -26.65
CA ASP A 299 34.68 10.57 -25.91
C ASP A 299 34.41 10.65 -24.39
N PRO A 300 35.24 10.05 -23.52
CA PRO A 300 34.99 10.02 -22.07
C PRO A 300 34.79 11.39 -21.43
N ASP A 301 35.54 12.39 -21.90
CA ASP A 301 35.51 13.77 -21.39
C ASP A 301 34.60 14.70 -22.20
N ALA A 302 33.87 14.19 -23.19
CA ALA A 302 32.95 15.03 -23.96
C ALA A 302 31.71 15.43 -23.15
N PHE A 303 31.13 16.56 -23.54
CA PHE A 303 29.91 17.07 -22.95
C PHE A 303 28.69 16.48 -23.66
N VAL A 304 27.71 15.94 -22.94
CA VAL A 304 26.54 15.27 -23.52
C VAL A 304 25.25 15.98 -23.16
N VAL A 305 24.51 16.42 -24.18
CA VAL A 305 23.17 17.00 -24.09
C VAL A 305 22.14 15.93 -24.47
N LEU A 306 21.23 15.60 -23.55
CA LEU A 306 20.21 14.57 -23.73
C LEU A 306 18.81 15.18 -23.84
N ALA A 307 17.99 14.63 -24.73
CA ALA A 307 16.53 14.80 -24.72
C ALA A 307 15.86 13.43 -24.88
N VAL A 308 14.72 13.23 -24.23
CA VAL A 308 13.96 11.97 -24.28
C VAL A 308 12.49 12.27 -24.59
N GLY A 309 11.94 11.55 -25.58
CA GLY A 309 10.54 11.59 -25.92
C GLY A 309 10.29 11.35 -27.41
N PHE A 310 9.02 11.25 -27.78
CA PHE A 310 8.63 11.17 -29.19
C PHE A 310 8.99 12.49 -29.91
N ALA A 311 9.83 12.42 -30.93
CA ALA A 311 10.35 13.58 -31.65
C ALA A 311 9.29 14.18 -32.59
N ASP A 312 8.49 15.09 -32.03
CA ASP A 312 7.47 15.88 -32.71
C ASP A 312 7.67 17.39 -32.48
N MET A 313 6.77 18.19 -33.07
CA MET A 313 6.74 19.65 -32.88
C MET A 313 6.43 20.05 -31.44
N ARG A 314 5.72 19.23 -30.66
CA ARG A 314 5.35 19.55 -29.28
C ARG A 314 6.55 19.41 -28.36
N LYS A 315 7.34 18.35 -28.49
CA LYS A 315 8.61 18.12 -27.78
C LYS A 315 9.76 18.98 -28.30
N GLY A 316 9.57 19.62 -29.46
CA GLY A 316 10.49 20.63 -29.98
C GLY A 316 11.79 20.02 -30.52
N PHE A 317 11.69 18.89 -31.21
CA PHE A 317 12.84 18.25 -31.86
C PHE A 317 13.56 19.20 -32.82
N ASP A 318 12.80 20.02 -33.54
CA ASP A 318 13.31 21.07 -34.42
C ASP A 318 14.16 22.11 -33.68
N ILE A 319 13.75 22.48 -32.47
CA ILE A 319 14.50 23.43 -31.62
C ILE A 319 15.75 22.76 -31.06
N PHE A 320 15.67 21.50 -30.65
CA PHE A 320 16.84 20.73 -30.19
C PHE A 320 17.94 20.67 -31.27
N LEU A 321 17.55 20.47 -32.53
CA LEU A 321 18.45 20.50 -33.68
C LEU A 321 19.05 21.90 -33.93
N GLN A 322 18.27 22.97 -33.74
CA GLN A 322 18.79 24.34 -33.82
C GLN A 322 19.81 24.64 -32.72
N VAL A 323 19.54 24.21 -31.48
CA VAL A 323 20.47 24.36 -30.34
C VAL A 323 21.76 23.59 -30.60
N TRP A 324 21.67 22.36 -31.11
CA TRP A 324 22.84 21.59 -31.56
C TRP A 324 23.69 22.39 -32.54
N ARG A 325 23.08 22.92 -33.61
CA ARG A 325 23.79 23.68 -34.64
C ARG A 325 24.50 24.91 -34.07
N LEU A 326 23.85 25.64 -33.17
CA LEU A 326 24.41 26.83 -32.52
C LEU A 326 25.60 26.48 -31.63
N ILE A 327 25.53 25.39 -30.87
CA ILE A 327 26.63 24.95 -30.02
C ILE A 327 27.80 24.43 -30.84
N MET A 328 27.54 23.68 -31.91
CA MET A 328 28.60 23.16 -32.81
C MET A 328 29.41 24.26 -33.50
N GLN A 329 28.84 25.45 -33.70
CA GLN A 329 29.59 26.61 -34.21
C GLN A 329 30.60 27.15 -33.19
N ALA A 330 30.36 26.94 -31.90
CA ALA A 330 31.21 27.42 -30.81
C ALA A 330 32.16 26.34 -30.26
N ARG A 331 31.74 25.07 -30.27
CA ARG A 331 32.46 23.96 -29.61
C ARG A 331 32.21 22.62 -30.30
N GLY A 332 33.27 21.85 -30.55
CA GLY A 332 33.21 20.57 -31.28
C GLY A 332 33.25 19.30 -30.42
N ASP A 333 33.45 19.43 -29.10
CA ASP A 333 33.54 18.34 -28.10
C ASP A 333 32.19 18.08 -27.38
N VAL A 334 31.07 18.43 -28.02
CA VAL A 334 29.72 18.28 -27.46
C VAL A 334 28.92 17.29 -28.31
N TYR A 335 28.26 16.34 -27.64
CA TYR A 335 27.33 15.39 -28.26
C TYR A 335 25.89 15.72 -27.90
N PHE A 336 25.01 15.57 -28.87
CA PHE A 336 23.57 15.65 -28.69
C PHE A 336 22.95 14.27 -28.89
N ILE A 337 22.12 13.84 -27.95
CA ILE A 337 21.42 12.56 -28.01
C ILE A 337 19.93 12.82 -27.88
N TRP A 338 19.16 12.34 -28.84
CA TRP A 338 17.71 12.23 -28.72
C TRP A 338 17.32 10.76 -28.61
N VAL A 339 16.57 10.40 -27.57
CA VAL A 339 16.05 9.05 -27.36
C VAL A 339 14.54 9.04 -27.55
N GLY A 340 14.06 8.24 -28.50
CA GLY A 340 12.66 8.08 -28.86
C GLY A 340 12.41 8.19 -30.37
N ASP A 341 11.30 7.60 -30.82
CA ASP A 341 10.97 7.57 -32.24
C ASP A 341 10.70 8.96 -32.81
N LEU A 342 11.03 9.11 -34.09
CA LEU A 342 10.88 10.34 -34.86
C LEU A 342 9.55 10.34 -35.63
N HIS A 343 8.80 11.44 -35.50
CA HIS A 343 7.57 11.60 -36.27
C HIS A 343 7.88 11.73 -37.77
N LEU A 344 7.17 10.97 -38.61
CA LEU A 344 7.43 10.90 -40.06
C LEU A 344 7.49 12.29 -40.74
N LEU A 345 6.54 13.17 -40.44
CA LEU A 345 6.56 14.54 -41.00
C LEU A 345 7.78 15.36 -40.56
N MET A 346 8.35 15.09 -39.38
CA MET A 346 9.59 15.76 -38.94
C MET A 346 10.80 15.22 -39.67
N GLN A 347 10.83 13.90 -39.91
CA GLN A 347 11.87 13.28 -40.71
C GLN A 347 11.90 13.87 -42.13
N ASP A 348 10.74 14.05 -42.75
CA ASP A 348 10.65 14.62 -44.10
C ASP A 348 11.04 16.10 -44.12
N TYR A 349 10.46 16.90 -43.21
CA TYR A 349 10.64 18.35 -43.16
C TYR A 349 12.06 18.79 -42.79
N LEU A 350 12.75 18.02 -41.95
CA LEU A 350 14.11 18.34 -41.44
C LEU A 350 15.17 17.38 -41.97
N SER A 351 14.88 16.66 -43.07
CA SER A 351 15.75 15.60 -43.60
C SER A 351 17.19 16.07 -43.81
N ALA A 352 17.40 17.22 -44.45
CA ALA A 352 18.72 17.78 -44.72
C ALA A 352 19.48 18.11 -43.43
N GLU A 353 18.82 18.72 -42.44
CA GLU A 353 19.43 19.07 -41.16
C GLU A 353 19.73 17.84 -40.30
N ILE A 354 18.86 16.84 -40.31
CA ILE A 354 19.07 15.57 -39.60
C ILE A 354 20.26 14.81 -40.18
N GLU A 355 20.35 14.72 -41.51
CA GLU A 355 21.46 14.05 -42.18
C GLU A 355 22.79 14.79 -41.94
N ALA A 356 22.78 16.13 -42.00
CA ALA A 356 23.96 16.92 -41.64
C ALA A 356 24.38 16.71 -40.18
N ALA A 357 23.42 16.63 -39.26
CA ALA A 357 23.69 16.38 -37.85
C ALA A 357 24.27 14.98 -37.62
N ARG A 358 23.71 13.95 -38.26
CA ARG A 358 24.24 12.58 -38.19
C ARG A 358 25.63 12.47 -38.80
N ALA A 359 25.86 13.08 -39.95
CA ALA A 359 27.15 13.07 -40.63
C ALA A 359 28.27 13.74 -39.81
N SER A 360 27.93 14.62 -38.87
CA SER A 360 28.91 15.22 -37.94
C SER A 360 29.53 14.21 -36.95
N GLY A 361 28.88 13.06 -36.73
CA GLY A 361 29.24 12.10 -35.68
C GLY A 361 28.92 12.56 -34.26
N ARG A 362 28.49 13.81 -34.06
CA ARG A 362 28.19 14.44 -32.76
C ARG A 362 26.70 14.51 -32.43
N PHE A 363 25.83 14.02 -33.30
CA PHE A 363 24.38 13.92 -33.06
C PHE A 363 23.92 12.47 -33.18
N LYS A 364 23.26 11.96 -32.14
CA LYS A 364 22.81 10.57 -32.05
C LYS A 364 21.28 10.54 -31.94
N LEU A 365 20.65 9.82 -32.86
CA LEU A 365 19.22 9.51 -32.82
C LEU A 365 19.05 8.06 -32.42
N ILE A 366 18.50 7.85 -31.23
CA ILE A 366 18.23 6.53 -30.66
C ILE A 366 16.73 6.26 -30.78
N PRO A 367 16.30 5.14 -31.39
CA PRO A 367 14.90 4.75 -31.43
C PRO A 367 14.29 4.58 -30.04
N PHE A 368 12.98 4.30 -29.98
CA PHE A 368 12.34 3.88 -28.74
C PHE A 368 13.12 2.74 -28.05
N THR A 369 13.30 2.86 -26.74
CA THR A 369 13.96 1.86 -25.89
C THR A 369 13.32 1.86 -24.52
N ASP A 370 13.24 0.67 -23.92
CA ASP A 370 12.75 0.50 -22.54
C ASP A 370 13.83 0.86 -21.49
N ASP A 371 15.10 0.92 -21.88
CA ASP A 371 16.23 1.26 -20.99
C ASP A 371 16.72 2.69 -21.25
N VAL A 372 15.91 3.66 -20.81
CA VAL A 372 16.27 5.08 -20.88
C VAL A 372 17.28 5.46 -19.78
N ALA A 373 17.33 4.69 -18.68
CA ALA A 373 18.13 4.98 -17.49
C ALA A 373 19.61 5.20 -17.80
N ALA A 374 20.20 4.33 -18.62
CA ALA A 374 21.61 4.41 -18.99
C ALA A 374 21.97 5.69 -19.80
N TYR A 375 21.02 6.27 -20.54
CA TYR A 375 21.24 7.52 -21.26
C TYR A 375 21.33 8.73 -20.33
N TYR A 376 20.60 8.72 -19.22
CA TYR A 376 20.75 9.76 -18.19
C TYR A 376 22.13 9.72 -17.56
N ASP A 377 22.66 8.52 -17.28
CA ASP A 377 24.02 8.35 -16.75
C ASP A 377 25.09 8.87 -17.73
N ALA A 378 24.87 8.67 -19.03
CA ALA A 378 25.74 9.20 -20.08
C ALA A 378 25.70 10.73 -20.22
N ALA A 379 24.61 11.38 -19.79
CA ALA A 379 24.35 12.79 -20.01
C ALA A 379 25.02 13.72 -18.98
N ASP A 380 25.27 14.96 -19.40
CA ASP A 380 25.73 16.06 -18.54
C ASP A 380 24.61 17.07 -18.28
N VAL A 381 23.70 17.24 -19.25
CA VAL A 381 22.52 18.10 -19.13
C VAL A 381 21.33 17.49 -19.88
N TYR A 382 20.14 17.68 -19.32
CA TYR A 382 18.88 17.35 -19.97
C TYR A 382 18.26 18.60 -20.62
N ALA A 383 17.92 18.52 -21.90
CA ALA A 383 17.31 19.61 -22.67
C ALA A 383 15.82 19.35 -22.88
N LEU A 384 14.97 20.05 -22.11
CA LEU A 384 13.53 20.08 -22.33
C LEU A 384 13.16 21.19 -23.32
N THR A 385 13.29 20.89 -24.61
CA THR A 385 12.93 21.80 -25.71
C THR A 385 11.44 21.82 -26.02
N SER A 386 10.61 21.21 -25.18
CA SER A 386 9.16 21.14 -25.36
C SER A 386 8.55 22.53 -25.47
N ARG A 387 7.63 22.72 -26.41
CA ARG A 387 6.72 23.88 -26.46
C ARG A 387 5.61 23.76 -25.42
N GLU A 388 5.24 22.53 -25.06
CA GLU A 388 4.20 22.25 -24.08
C GLU A 388 4.43 20.87 -23.43
N ASP A 389 4.58 20.83 -22.10
CA ASP A 389 4.74 19.62 -21.30
C ASP A 389 4.30 19.86 -19.86
N PRO A 390 3.28 19.19 -19.34
CA PRO A 390 2.65 19.56 -18.06
C PRO A 390 3.63 19.44 -16.89
N PHE A 391 4.22 18.25 -16.73
CA PHE A 391 5.24 17.93 -15.72
C PHE A 391 5.94 16.60 -16.08
N PRO A 392 6.71 16.54 -17.17
CA PRO A 392 7.21 15.28 -17.74
C PRO A 392 8.06 14.44 -16.78
N THR A 393 7.82 13.11 -16.72
CA THR A 393 8.63 12.18 -15.89
C THR A 393 10.10 12.20 -16.28
N VAL A 394 10.41 12.33 -17.57
CA VAL A 394 11.78 12.32 -18.10
C VAL A 394 12.70 13.39 -17.48
N VAL A 395 12.14 14.51 -16.99
CA VAL A 395 12.92 15.51 -16.24
C VAL A 395 13.15 15.05 -14.79
N ILE A 396 12.15 14.46 -14.16
CA ILE A 396 12.29 13.85 -12.83
C ILE A 396 13.34 12.74 -12.87
N GLU A 397 13.32 11.92 -13.91
CA GLU A 397 14.27 10.83 -14.15
C GLU A 397 15.70 11.37 -14.36
N ALA A 398 15.87 12.47 -15.10
CA ALA A 398 17.16 13.15 -15.25
C ALA A 398 17.69 13.66 -13.90
N LEU A 399 16.84 14.32 -13.10
CA LEU A 399 17.20 14.79 -11.77
C LEU A 399 17.57 13.64 -10.82
N ALA A 400 16.86 12.50 -10.92
CA ALA A 400 17.16 11.29 -10.15
C ALA A 400 18.48 10.61 -10.55
N ALA A 401 18.98 10.85 -11.77
CA ALA A 401 20.35 10.52 -12.19
C ALA A 401 21.37 11.64 -11.87
N GLY A 402 20.91 12.73 -11.25
CA GLY A 402 21.69 13.90 -10.91
C GLY A 402 22.15 14.73 -12.12
N VAL A 403 21.32 14.77 -13.16
CA VAL A 403 21.51 15.56 -14.37
C VAL A 403 20.63 16.82 -14.29
N PRO A 404 21.21 18.04 -14.29
CA PRO A 404 20.41 19.27 -14.31
C PRO A 404 19.69 19.43 -15.64
N SER A 405 18.62 20.22 -15.64
CA SER A 405 17.78 20.42 -16.82
C SER A 405 17.78 21.88 -17.30
N VAL A 406 17.59 22.06 -18.60
CA VAL A 406 17.28 23.36 -19.22
C VAL A 406 15.89 23.26 -19.86
N ALA A 407 15.03 24.25 -19.63
CA ALA A 407 13.68 24.28 -20.19
C ALA A 407 13.32 25.68 -20.72
N PHE A 408 12.32 25.75 -21.59
CA PHE A 408 11.68 27.02 -21.95
C PHE A 408 10.67 27.45 -20.89
N GLU A 409 10.58 28.75 -20.60
CA GLU A 409 9.58 29.28 -19.69
C GLU A 409 8.14 29.04 -20.17
N SER A 410 7.16 29.11 -19.28
CA SER A 410 5.73 29.04 -19.67
C SER A 410 5.34 27.83 -20.54
N THR A 411 6.02 26.69 -20.38
CA THR A 411 5.74 25.45 -21.13
C THR A 411 5.08 24.38 -20.28
N GLY A 412 4.92 24.61 -18.97
CA GLY A 412 4.43 23.64 -18.00
C GLY A 412 4.87 24.00 -16.58
N GLY A 413 4.90 23.01 -15.68
CA GLY A 413 5.35 23.20 -14.30
C GLY A 413 6.86 23.02 -14.05
N ILE A 414 7.60 22.45 -15.00
CA ILE A 414 9.06 22.25 -14.86
C ILE A 414 9.83 23.57 -14.75
N PRO A 415 9.58 24.60 -15.60
CA PRO A 415 10.36 25.83 -15.55
C PRO A 415 10.31 26.53 -14.18
N ASP A 416 9.14 26.53 -13.54
CA ASP A 416 8.95 27.13 -12.22
C ASP A 416 9.76 26.36 -11.16
N MET A 417 9.75 25.03 -11.22
CA MET A 417 10.56 24.17 -10.35
C MET A 417 12.07 24.42 -10.56
N LEU A 418 12.54 24.51 -11.80
CA LEU A 418 13.98 24.75 -12.07
C LEU A 418 14.44 26.08 -11.45
N ARG A 419 13.60 27.13 -11.53
CA ARG A 419 13.88 28.45 -10.94
C ARG A 419 13.84 28.43 -9.42
N SER A 420 12.80 27.86 -8.81
CA SER A 420 12.62 27.90 -7.34
C SER A 420 13.71 27.10 -6.62
N GLU A 421 14.04 25.92 -7.14
CA GLU A 421 14.95 24.97 -6.48
C GLU A 421 16.42 25.16 -6.90
N ARG A 422 16.68 26.01 -7.90
CA ARG A 422 18.02 26.25 -8.47
C ARG A 422 18.70 24.94 -8.91
N ILE A 423 17.97 24.13 -9.67
CA ILE A 423 18.38 22.80 -10.15
C ILE A 423 18.50 22.72 -11.67
N GLY A 424 18.48 23.88 -12.34
CA GLY A 424 18.53 23.98 -13.79
C GLY A 424 18.43 25.43 -14.27
N TYR A 425 18.19 25.60 -15.56
CA TYR A 425 18.07 26.90 -16.21
C TYR A 425 16.77 27.01 -17.00
N VAL A 426 16.28 28.24 -17.13
CA VAL A 426 15.08 28.53 -17.91
C VAL A 426 15.38 29.61 -18.94
N ALA A 427 15.12 29.30 -20.20
CA ALA A 427 15.28 30.21 -21.33
C ALA A 427 13.93 30.82 -21.76
N PRO A 428 13.92 32.01 -22.42
CA PRO A 428 12.72 32.58 -23.03
C PRO A 428 12.08 31.64 -24.06
N VAL A 429 10.74 31.64 -24.14
CA VAL A 429 9.98 30.66 -24.94
C VAL A 429 10.42 30.66 -26.41
N GLY A 430 10.88 29.51 -26.89
CA GLY A 430 11.25 29.30 -28.30
C GLY A 430 12.56 29.98 -28.73
N ASP A 431 13.29 30.63 -27.82
CA ASP A 431 14.56 31.28 -28.10
C ASP A 431 15.72 30.26 -28.06
N ALA A 432 15.99 29.64 -29.21
CA ALA A 432 17.07 28.66 -29.34
C ALA A 432 18.47 29.22 -29.00
N PRO A 433 18.85 30.45 -29.43
CA PRO A 433 20.08 31.10 -28.96
C PRO A 433 20.20 31.21 -27.44
N ALA A 434 19.17 31.71 -26.76
CA ALA A 434 19.20 31.83 -25.30
C ALA A 434 19.26 30.45 -24.63
N PHE A 435 18.57 29.45 -25.18
CA PHE A 435 18.65 28.06 -24.71
C PHE A 435 20.07 27.49 -24.86
N ALA A 436 20.73 27.73 -26.00
CA ALA A 436 22.12 27.33 -26.24
C ALA A 436 23.08 27.99 -25.24
N VAL A 437 22.89 29.26 -24.91
CA VAL A 437 23.66 29.96 -23.86
C VAL A 437 23.43 29.32 -22.49
N ALA A 438 22.19 28.96 -22.16
CA ALA A 438 21.87 28.27 -20.91
C ALA A 438 22.57 26.90 -20.81
N VAL A 439 22.56 26.11 -21.89
CA VAL A 439 23.31 24.85 -21.97
C VAL A 439 24.82 25.08 -21.84
N ALA A 440 25.37 26.08 -22.54
CA ALA A 440 26.80 26.38 -22.50
C ALA A 440 27.27 26.83 -21.10
N SER A 441 26.39 27.43 -20.29
CA SER A 441 26.70 27.80 -18.90
C SER A 441 26.97 26.60 -17.97
N LEU A 442 26.61 25.39 -18.41
CA LEU A 442 26.78 24.13 -17.70
C LEU A 442 28.03 23.34 -18.12
N PHE A 443 28.87 23.86 -19.01
CA PHE A 443 30.07 23.21 -19.57
C PHE A 443 31.22 22.92 -18.58
N ASN A 444 30.96 22.97 -17.28
CA ASN A 444 31.92 22.68 -16.22
C ASN A 444 31.59 21.33 -15.56
N HIS A 445 32.33 20.28 -15.94
CA HIS A 445 32.13 18.92 -15.41
C HIS A 445 32.32 18.83 -13.90
N ASP A 446 33.29 19.54 -13.32
CA ASP A 446 33.55 19.52 -11.88
C ASP A 446 32.35 20.06 -11.10
N ARG A 447 31.74 21.14 -11.60
CA ARG A 447 30.53 21.71 -11.00
C ARG A 447 29.35 20.75 -11.10
N LEU A 448 29.14 20.11 -12.24
CA LEU A 448 28.08 19.11 -12.43
C LEU A 448 28.26 17.91 -11.49
N ALA A 449 29.50 17.42 -11.35
CA ALA A 449 29.83 16.33 -10.44
C ALA A 449 29.56 16.72 -8.98
N ALA A 450 29.91 17.95 -8.58
CA ALA A 450 29.65 18.47 -7.24
C ALA A 450 28.15 18.63 -6.93
N ASP A 451 27.34 19.01 -7.92
CA ASP A 451 25.88 19.20 -7.76
C ASP A 451 25.09 17.87 -7.81
N ARG A 452 25.67 16.80 -8.35
CA ARG A 452 24.96 15.53 -8.63
C ARG A 452 24.24 14.96 -7.41
N ALA A 453 24.92 14.83 -6.28
CA ALA A 453 24.34 14.27 -5.05
C ALA A 453 23.17 15.12 -4.52
N ARG A 454 23.25 16.45 -4.67
CA ARG A 454 22.17 17.38 -4.29
C ARG A 454 20.92 17.16 -5.15
N LEU A 455 21.09 17.00 -6.45
CA LEU A 455 19.99 16.77 -7.40
C LEU A 455 19.30 15.42 -7.15
N ILE A 456 20.09 14.35 -6.95
CA ILE A 456 19.55 13.02 -6.63
C ILE A 456 18.75 13.07 -5.33
N LYS A 457 19.30 13.68 -4.28
CA LYS A 457 18.61 13.84 -3.00
C LYS A 457 17.30 14.61 -3.16
N PHE A 458 17.32 15.73 -3.88
CA PHE A 458 16.12 16.51 -4.17
C PHE A 458 15.05 15.67 -4.88
N ALA A 459 15.44 14.90 -5.90
CA ALA A 459 14.52 14.06 -6.65
C ALA A 459 13.91 12.94 -5.79
N ASP A 460 14.73 12.28 -4.97
CA ASP A 460 14.30 11.21 -4.06
C ASP A 460 13.33 11.71 -2.98
N GLU A 461 13.57 12.90 -2.43
CA GLU A 461 12.71 13.51 -1.41
C GLU A 461 11.41 14.04 -2.02
N ARG A 462 11.48 14.69 -3.19
CA ARG A 462 10.33 15.40 -3.78
C ARG A 462 9.42 14.51 -4.62
N PHE A 463 9.98 13.51 -5.30
CA PHE A 463 9.27 12.67 -6.27
C PHE A 463 9.27 11.20 -5.87
N ASN A 464 9.27 10.90 -4.58
CA ASN A 464 9.08 9.54 -4.10
C ASN A 464 7.73 8.97 -4.59
N PHE A 465 7.77 7.89 -5.38
CA PHE A 465 6.56 7.31 -5.95
C PHE A 465 5.63 6.67 -4.90
N ALA A 466 6.18 6.07 -3.84
CA ALA A 466 5.37 5.51 -2.77
C ALA A 466 4.62 6.62 -2.00
N ASP A 467 5.26 7.77 -1.76
CA ASP A 467 4.59 8.93 -1.18
C ASP A 467 3.47 9.46 -2.07
N TYR A 468 3.76 9.63 -3.37
CA TYR A 468 2.77 10.04 -4.35
C TYR A 468 1.57 9.10 -4.39
N ALA A 469 1.79 7.80 -4.49
CA ALA A 469 0.74 6.79 -4.54
C ALA A 469 -0.09 6.78 -3.25
N ARG A 470 0.54 6.82 -2.08
CA ARG A 470 -0.17 6.87 -0.78
C ARG A 470 -1.05 8.12 -0.67
N ARG A 471 -0.52 9.30 -1.02
CA ARG A 471 -1.29 10.56 -0.99
C ARG A 471 -2.44 10.56 -1.99
N LEU A 472 -2.23 9.99 -3.18
CA LEU A 472 -3.27 9.82 -4.18
C LEU A 472 -4.36 8.86 -3.70
N LEU A 473 -4.00 7.75 -3.07
CA LEU A 473 -4.95 6.80 -2.48
C LEU A 473 -5.74 7.44 -1.35
N SER A 474 -5.10 8.14 -0.41
CA SER A 474 -5.81 8.86 0.66
C SER A 474 -6.73 9.96 0.12
N ALA A 475 -6.37 10.59 -1.00
CA ALA A 475 -7.23 11.52 -1.68
C ALA A 475 -8.42 10.79 -2.35
N ALA A 476 -8.18 9.68 -3.02
CA ALA A 476 -9.23 8.96 -3.73
C ALA A 476 -10.22 8.25 -2.81
N HIS A 477 -9.71 7.63 -1.75
CA HIS A 477 -10.44 6.74 -0.85
C HIS A 477 -10.39 7.30 0.58
N ALA A 478 -11.04 8.43 0.83
CA ALA A 478 -10.90 9.17 2.09
C ALA A 478 -11.37 8.42 3.35
N THR A 479 -12.20 7.39 3.19
CA THR A 479 -12.64 6.48 4.26
C THR A 479 -11.60 5.42 4.62
N LEU A 480 -10.66 5.13 3.70
CA LEU A 480 -9.55 4.24 3.96
C LEU A 480 -8.50 4.96 4.81
N LYS A 481 -8.40 4.55 6.06
CA LYS A 481 -7.45 5.07 7.04
C LYS A 481 -6.12 4.29 6.91
N PRO A 482 -4.98 4.97 6.71
CA PRO A 482 -3.72 4.27 6.51
C PRO A 482 -3.23 3.65 7.83
N ILE A 483 -3.03 2.33 7.81
CA ILE A 483 -2.48 1.54 8.92
C ILE A 483 -1.06 1.09 8.58
N SER A 484 -0.11 1.29 9.50
CA SER A 484 1.22 0.66 9.44
C SER A 484 1.24 -0.59 10.30
N ALA A 485 1.48 -1.76 9.72
CA ALA A 485 1.70 -2.99 10.47
C ALA A 485 3.21 -3.19 10.70
N CYS A 486 3.63 -3.12 11.96
CA CYS A 486 5.01 -3.28 12.36
C CYS A 486 5.22 -4.63 13.03
N VAL A 487 5.83 -5.58 12.31
CA VAL A 487 6.15 -6.90 12.85
C VAL A 487 7.43 -6.81 13.69
N LEU A 488 7.32 -7.03 15.00
CA LEU A 488 8.45 -7.01 15.93
C LEU A 488 9.07 -8.41 16.02
N SER A 489 10.36 -8.53 15.72
CA SER A 489 11.03 -9.83 15.57
C SER A 489 12.34 -9.93 16.34
N TYR A 490 12.50 -11.03 17.08
CA TYR A 490 13.77 -11.48 17.65
C TYR A 490 13.74 -13.01 17.79
N ASN A 491 14.42 -13.72 16.90
CA ASN A 491 14.49 -15.20 16.86
C ASN A 491 13.11 -15.90 16.75
N TYR A 492 12.28 -15.46 15.80
CA TYR A 492 10.92 -15.96 15.57
C TYR A 492 10.72 -16.65 14.22
N GLU A 493 11.74 -17.34 13.68
CA GLU A 493 11.69 -18.01 12.36
C GLU A 493 10.43 -18.89 12.21
N ARG A 494 10.11 -19.67 13.26
CA ARG A 494 8.98 -20.61 13.26
C ARG A 494 7.60 -19.95 13.17
N HIS A 495 7.48 -18.71 13.63
CA HIS A 495 6.19 -18.02 13.74
C HIS A 495 6.00 -16.94 12.67
N MET A 496 7.09 -16.48 12.06
CA MET A 496 7.10 -15.43 11.04
C MET A 496 6.08 -15.67 9.92
N ARG A 497 5.97 -16.92 9.43
CA ARG A 497 4.99 -17.29 8.39
C ARG A 497 3.55 -17.08 8.83
N ALA A 498 3.19 -17.59 10.00
CA ALA A 498 1.82 -17.47 10.51
C ALA A 498 1.46 -16.00 10.71
N ARG A 499 2.39 -15.22 11.27
CA ARG A 499 2.18 -13.80 11.54
C ARG A 499 2.02 -12.97 10.27
N LEU A 500 2.96 -13.05 9.34
CA LEU A 500 2.86 -12.28 8.09
C LEU A 500 1.64 -12.72 7.27
N SER A 501 1.30 -14.01 7.27
CA SER A 501 0.08 -14.48 6.61
C SER A 501 -1.18 -13.88 7.25
N SER A 502 -1.23 -13.74 8.57
CA SER A 502 -2.38 -13.11 9.24
C SER A 502 -2.44 -11.59 9.02
N VAL A 503 -1.31 -10.91 8.81
CA VAL A 503 -1.25 -9.50 8.39
C VAL A 503 -1.71 -9.33 6.94
N PHE A 504 -1.21 -10.15 6.01
CA PHE A 504 -1.58 -10.05 4.59
C PHE A 504 -3.00 -10.54 4.29
N GLY A 505 -3.53 -11.42 5.13
CA GLY A 505 -4.90 -11.93 5.06
C GLY A 505 -5.96 -11.03 5.70
N GLN A 506 -5.59 -9.83 6.17
CA GLN A 506 -6.57 -8.88 6.71
C GLN A 506 -7.55 -8.43 5.63
N THR A 507 -8.84 -8.33 5.97
CA THR A 507 -9.89 -7.79 5.09
C THR A 507 -9.81 -6.28 4.94
N TYR A 508 -9.15 -5.61 5.88
CA TYR A 508 -8.81 -4.20 5.79
C TYR A 508 -7.41 -4.00 5.20
N PRO A 509 -7.23 -3.17 4.15
CA PRO A 509 -5.92 -2.92 3.57
C PRO A 509 -4.94 -2.27 4.56
N VAL A 510 -3.72 -2.78 4.61
CA VAL A 510 -2.62 -2.19 5.40
C VAL A 510 -1.83 -1.27 4.48
N ALA A 511 -1.57 -0.02 4.87
CA ALA A 511 -0.86 0.92 4.00
C ALA A 511 0.61 0.54 3.78
N GLU A 512 1.25 -0.02 4.81
CA GLU A 512 2.62 -0.53 4.75
C GLU A 512 2.84 -1.64 5.78
N VAL A 513 3.75 -2.56 5.45
CA VAL A 513 4.20 -3.61 6.36
C VAL A 513 5.72 -3.53 6.46
N PHE A 514 6.23 -3.47 7.69
CA PHE A 514 7.67 -3.55 7.92
C PHE A 514 7.99 -4.44 9.11
N VAL A 515 9.15 -5.09 9.04
CA VAL A 515 9.68 -5.98 10.07
C VAL A 515 10.83 -5.25 10.76
N LEU A 516 10.70 -5.05 12.08
CA LEU A 516 11.80 -4.62 12.93
C LEU A 516 12.47 -5.85 13.53
N ASP A 517 13.65 -6.18 13.00
CA ASP A 517 14.46 -7.29 13.49
C ASP A 517 15.48 -6.81 14.53
N ASP A 518 15.35 -7.29 15.77
CA ASP A 518 16.20 -6.90 16.88
C ASP A 518 17.49 -7.73 16.98
N ALA A 519 18.17 -7.85 15.83
CA ALA A 519 19.38 -8.64 15.64
C ALA A 519 19.15 -10.15 15.86
N SER A 520 18.20 -10.73 15.13
CA SER A 520 17.99 -12.19 15.14
C SER A 520 19.21 -12.94 14.60
N GLU A 521 19.46 -14.10 15.18
CA GLU A 521 20.52 -15.04 14.80
C GLU A 521 19.97 -16.26 14.03
N ASP A 522 18.65 -16.43 14.00
CA ASP A 522 17.95 -17.50 13.27
C ASP A 522 17.52 -17.09 11.84
N GLY A 523 16.69 -17.90 11.19
CA GLY A 523 16.16 -17.65 9.85
C GLY A 523 15.04 -16.61 9.75
N SER A 524 14.72 -15.84 10.81
CA SER A 524 13.55 -14.93 10.84
C SER A 524 13.48 -13.97 9.66
N VAL A 525 14.59 -13.31 9.32
CA VAL A 525 14.66 -12.35 8.21
C VAL A 525 14.44 -13.03 6.87
N ALA A 526 15.04 -14.20 6.66
CA ALA A 526 14.90 -14.95 5.43
C ALA A 526 13.46 -15.46 5.26
N GLU A 527 12.83 -15.96 6.32
CA GLU A 527 11.44 -16.41 6.26
C GLU A 527 10.48 -15.24 6.01
N ALA A 528 10.73 -14.06 6.59
CA ALA A 528 9.95 -12.87 6.30
C ALA A 528 9.98 -12.51 4.80
N GLN A 529 11.16 -12.57 4.18
CA GLN A 529 11.33 -12.34 2.74
C GLN A 529 10.62 -13.41 1.90
N ASN A 530 10.73 -14.68 2.28
CA ASN A 530 10.08 -15.80 1.59
C ASN A 530 8.55 -15.65 1.58
N VAL A 531 7.97 -15.30 2.73
CA VAL A 531 6.52 -15.15 2.87
C VAL A 531 6.03 -13.91 2.10
N ALA A 532 6.75 -12.79 2.18
CA ALA A 532 6.42 -11.61 1.38
C ALA A 532 6.45 -11.91 -0.13
N ALA A 533 7.46 -12.64 -0.60
CA ALA A 533 7.57 -13.07 -1.99
C ALA A 533 6.42 -14.00 -2.41
N SER A 534 6.04 -14.98 -1.59
CA SER A 534 4.96 -15.92 -1.90
C SER A 534 3.58 -15.24 -1.97
N TRP A 535 3.39 -14.18 -1.17
CA TRP A 535 2.19 -13.36 -1.19
C TRP A 535 2.24 -12.22 -2.21
N GLN A 536 3.35 -12.05 -2.93
CA GLN A 536 3.61 -10.93 -3.84
C GLN A 536 3.44 -9.56 -3.15
N ARG A 537 3.85 -9.46 -1.88
CA ARG A 537 3.78 -8.26 -1.07
C ARG A 537 5.15 -7.64 -0.88
N ASP A 538 5.19 -6.31 -0.83
CA ASP A 538 6.38 -5.56 -0.47
C ASP A 538 6.41 -5.36 1.04
N ILE A 539 7.55 -5.69 1.66
CA ILE A 539 7.84 -5.38 3.06
C ILE A 539 9.19 -4.67 3.17
N GLU A 540 9.31 -3.77 4.14
CA GLU A 540 10.61 -3.25 4.55
C GLU A 540 11.13 -4.07 5.73
N ILE A 541 12.41 -4.47 5.70
CA ILE A 541 13.05 -5.16 6.83
C ILE A 541 14.15 -4.26 7.37
N ILE A 542 13.99 -3.87 8.62
CA ILE A 542 14.89 -2.97 9.32
C ILE A 542 15.59 -3.78 10.40
N ARG A 543 16.86 -4.10 10.16
CA ARG A 543 17.67 -4.93 11.05
C ARG A 543 18.55 -4.09 11.97
N ASN A 544 18.57 -4.45 13.24
CA ASN A 544 19.52 -3.88 14.19
C ASN A 544 20.89 -4.54 14.06
N THR A 545 21.94 -3.75 14.27
CA THR A 545 23.32 -4.28 14.32
C THR A 545 23.56 -5.06 15.61
N GLU A 546 22.90 -4.67 16.70
CA GLU A 546 22.97 -5.28 18.02
C GLU A 546 21.58 -5.32 18.63
N ASN A 547 21.32 -6.29 19.50
CA ASN A 547 20.05 -6.39 20.21
C ASN A 547 19.83 -5.15 21.12
N SER A 548 18.65 -4.53 21.05
CA SER A 548 18.36 -3.30 21.80
C SER A 548 18.24 -3.51 23.31
N GLY A 549 18.15 -4.76 23.76
CA GLY A 549 18.01 -5.14 25.17
C GLY A 549 16.66 -4.80 25.78
N SER A 550 15.73 -4.24 24.99
CA SER A 550 14.39 -3.84 25.41
C SER A 550 13.43 -3.79 24.21
N VAL A 551 12.32 -4.51 24.31
CA VAL A 551 11.23 -4.50 23.32
C VAL A 551 10.63 -3.10 23.13
N PHE A 552 10.62 -2.28 24.18
CA PHE A 552 10.04 -0.93 24.13
C PHE A 552 10.89 0.06 23.31
N ALA A 553 12.21 -0.19 23.19
CA ALA A 553 13.03 0.54 22.24
C ALA A 553 12.60 0.23 20.79
N GLN A 554 12.17 -1.01 20.50
CA GLN A 554 11.59 -1.36 19.21
C GLN A 554 10.23 -0.71 18.99
N TRP A 555 9.38 -0.61 20.03
CA TRP A 555 8.08 0.09 19.93
C TRP A 555 8.26 1.56 19.57
N GLN A 556 9.22 2.25 20.20
CA GLN A 556 9.51 3.65 19.87
C GLN A 556 10.02 3.80 18.45
N ARG A 557 10.93 2.93 18.01
CA ARG A 557 11.38 2.92 16.61
C ARG A 557 10.24 2.67 15.64
N ALA A 558 9.37 1.70 15.94
CA ALA A 558 8.19 1.38 15.13
C ALA A 558 7.28 2.60 14.95
N ALA A 559 6.96 3.26 16.05
CA ALA A 559 6.09 4.43 16.05
C ALA A 559 6.73 5.61 15.28
N GLN A 560 8.06 5.77 15.35
CA GLN A 560 8.80 6.81 14.63
C GLN A 560 8.85 6.53 13.11
N THR A 561 9.10 5.28 12.73
CA THR A 561 9.24 4.84 11.33
C THR A 561 7.91 4.78 10.59
N ALA A 562 6.81 4.44 11.26
CA ALA A 562 5.49 4.32 10.63
C ALA A 562 5.01 5.64 9.96
N HIS A 563 4.34 5.52 8.82
CA HIS A 563 3.72 6.62 8.07
C HIS A 563 2.20 6.66 8.19
N GLY A 564 1.58 5.59 8.68
CA GLY A 564 0.13 5.47 8.87
C GLY A 564 -0.41 6.43 9.92
N GLU A 565 -1.71 6.77 9.78
CA GLU A 565 -2.45 7.46 10.84
C GLU A 565 -2.57 6.54 12.06
N TYR A 566 -2.74 5.24 11.79
CA TYR A 566 -2.78 4.20 12.80
C TYR A 566 -1.57 3.28 12.68
N ILE A 567 -1.16 2.73 13.81
CA ILE A 567 -0.07 1.74 13.89
C ILE A 567 -0.53 0.52 14.66
N TRP A 568 -0.15 -0.64 14.14
CA TRP A 568 -0.34 -1.93 14.79
C TRP A 568 1.03 -2.54 15.09
N LEU A 569 1.32 -2.70 16.39
CA LEU A 569 2.50 -3.39 16.87
C LEU A 569 2.20 -4.90 16.90
N ALA A 570 2.83 -5.63 16.00
CA ALA A 570 2.51 -6.99 15.64
C ALA A 570 3.61 -7.93 16.14
N GLU A 571 3.44 -8.56 17.31
CA GLU A 571 4.47 -9.49 17.83
C GLU A 571 4.55 -10.74 16.93
N ALA A 572 5.77 -11.18 16.60
CA ALA A 572 5.98 -12.17 15.55
C ALA A 572 5.49 -13.60 15.90
N ASP A 573 5.26 -13.90 17.17
CA ASP A 573 4.77 -15.18 17.68
C ASP A 573 3.24 -15.29 17.73
N ASP A 574 2.54 -14.16 17.61
CA ASP A 574 1.08 -14.07 17.59
C ASP A 574 0.47 -14.23 16.19
N ALA A 575 -0.86 -14.33 16.15
CA ALA A 575 -1.65 -14.28 14.92
C ALA A 575 -2.96 -13.50 15.14
N CYS A 576 -3.80 -13.38 14.12
CA CYS A 576 -5.09 -12.70 14.22
C CYS A 576 -6.08 -13.24 13.19
N GLU A 577 -7.36 -13.00 13.42
CA GLU A 577 -8.44 -13.29 12.49
C GLU A 577 -8.46 -12.27 11.34
N PRO A 578 -8.95 -12.65 10.14
CA PRO A 578 -8.95 -11.78 8.96
C PRO A 578 -9.64 -10.42 9.16
N ARG A 579 -10.67 -10.35 10.01
CA ARG A 579 -11.45 -9.12 10.24
C ARG A 579 -10.92 -8.23 11.37
N PHE A 580 -9.77 -8.56 11.96
CA PHE A 580 -9.22 -7.83 13.11
C PHE A 580 -9.11 -6.32 12.85
N LEU A 581 -8.40 -5.90 11.81
CA LEU A 581 -8.20 -4.48 11.50
C LEU A 581 -9.49 -3.78 11.05
N GLU A 582 -10.32 -4.47 10.26
CA GLU A 582 -11.62 -3.95 9.79
C GLU A 582 -12.52 -3.61 10.99
N ARG A 583 -12.67 -4.55 11.93
CA ARG A 583 -13.54 -4.36 13.10
C ARG A 583 -13.03 -3.26 14.03
N LEU A 584 -11.71 -3.13 14.20
CA LEU A 584 -11.13 -2.06 15.00
C LEU A 584 -11.31 -0.69 14.33
N ILE A 585 -11.05 -0.56 13.02
CA ILE A 585 -11.25 0.71 12.31
C ILE A 585 -12.73 1.11 12.31
N ASP A 586 -13.65 0.18 12.04
CA ASP A 586 -15.09 0.47 12.06
C ASP A 586 -15.53 0.96 13.44
N ALA A 587 -15.02 0.35 14.50
CA ALA A 587 -15.31 0.79 15.85
C ALA A 587 -14.71 2.18 16.14
N MET A 588 -13.46 2.42 15.72
CA MET A 588 -12.80 3.73 15.84
C MET A 588 -13.49 4.82 15.03
N ALA A 589 -14.11 4.49 13.88
CA ALA A 589 -14.85 5.45 13.08
C ALA A 589 -16.10 6.02 13.80
N LEU A 590 -16.54 5.39 14.90
CA LEU A 590 -17.62 5.90 15.75
C LEU A 590 -17.17 7.02 16.70
N SER A 591 -15.87 7.26 16.83
CA SER A 591 -15.32 8.32 17.68
C SER A 591 -14.07 8.97 17.09
N ASP A 592 -14.17 10.28 16.82
CA ASP A 592 -13.02 11.09 16.42
C ASP A 592 -11.96 11.24 17.53
N HIS A 593 -12.31 10.92 18.78
CA HIS A 593 -11.44 11.04 19.95
C HIS A 593 -10.76 9.72 20.36
N ALA A 594 -11.00 8.63 19.62
CA ALA A 594 -10.37 7.35 19.87
C ALA A 594 -8.84 7.45 19.75
N VAL A 595 -8.13 7.19 20.85
CA VAL A 595 -6.66 7.14 20.88
C VAL A 595 -6.12 5.73 20.64
N MET A 596 -6.94 4.71 20.94
CA MET A 596 -6.65 3.32 20.69
C MET A 596 -7.95 2.51 20.63
N ALA A 597 -7.90 1.36 19.96
CA ALA A 597 -8.91 0.33 20.04
C ALA A 597 -8.26 -1.04 20.17
N PHE A 598 -8.89 -1.97 20.88
CA PHE A 598 -8.36 -3.33 21.03
C PHE A 598 -9.47 -4.37 21.06
N THR A 599 -9.13 -5.60 20.70
CA THR A 599 -10.06 -6.74 20.71
C THR A 599 -9.78 -7.67 21.88
N ASP A 600 -10.74 -8.55 22.19
CA ASP A 600 -10.43 -9.72 23.00
C ASP A 600 -9.46 -10.65 22.23
N SER A 601 -8.88 -11.63 22.93
CA SER A 601 -7.96 -12.60 22.33
C SER A 601 -8.29 -14.03 22.73
N ARG A 602 -8.06 -14.96 21.80
CA ARG A 602 -7.90 -16.38 22.15
C ARG A 602 -6.47 -16.66 22.59
N ALA A 603 -6.28 -17.55 23.56
CA ALA A 603 -4.95 -17.97 24.01
C ALA A 603 -4.57 -19.31 23.39
N VAL A 604 -3.35 -19.42 22.87
CA VAL A 604 -2.78 -20.67 22.35
C VAL A 604 -1.45 -21.00 23.02
N ASP A 605 -1.06 -22.26 23.06
CA ASP A 605 0.28 -22.68 23.54
C ASP A 605 1.36 -22.53 22.46
N ALA A 606 2.59 -22.99 22.72
CA ALA A 606 3.72 -22.86 21.80
C ALA A 606 3.47 -23.60 20.46
N GLU A 607 2.73 -24.70 20.49
CA GLU A 607 2.38 -25.53 19.36
C GLU A 607 1.12 -25.03 18.61
N GLY A 608 0.41 -24.05 19.18
CA GLY A 608 -0.79 -23.44 18.59
C GLY A 608 -2.10 -24.10 19.03
N ALA A 609 -2.08 -25.02 19.99
CA ALA A 609 -3.30 -25.59 20.54
C ALA A 609 -4.01 -24.57 21.44
N THR A 610 -5.34 -24.52 21.33
CA THR A 610 -6.16 -23.56 22.10
C THR A 610 -6.11 -23.85 23.60
N LEU A 611 -5.65 -22.86 24.37
CA LEU A 611 -5.68 -22.86 25.83
C LEU A 611 -6.97 -22.21 26.35
N MET A 612 -7.37 -21.11 25.73
CA MET A 612 -8.58 -20.36 26.08
C MET A 612 -9.23 -19.83 24.81
N ALA A 613 -10.56 -19.92 24.70
CA ALA A 613 -11.29 -19.40 23.55
C ALA A 613 -11.34 -17.85 23.53
N ASP A 614 -11.28 -17.25 24.72
CA ASP A 614 -11.35 -15.81 24.97
C ASP A 614 -10.78 -15.50 26.38
N TYR A 615 -10.61 -14.21 26.72
CA TYR A 615 -10.21 -13.79 28.07
C TYR A 615 -11.38 -13.36 28.96
N GLN A 616 -12.64 -13.59 28.56
CA GLN A 616 -13.82 -13.16 29.32
C GLN A 616 -13.85 -13.70 30.74
N ARG A 617 -13.46 -14.96 30.91
CA ARG A 617 -13.33 -15.55 32.24
C ARG A 617 -12.32 -14.81 33.11
N TYR A 618 -11.18 -14.41 32.54
CA TYR A 618 -10.14 -13.68 33.26
C TYR A 618 -10.63 -12.29 33.69
N TYR A 619 -11.35 -11.57 32.82
CA TYR A 619 -11.98 -10.29 33.18
C TYR A 619 -13.02 -10.45 34.30
N ALA A 620 -13.86 -11.49 34.22
CA ALA A 620 -14.86 -11.76 35.24
C ALA A 620 -14.24 -12.08 36.61
N GLU A 621 -13.14 -12.84 36.63
CA GLU A 621 -12.38 -13.18 37.85
C GLU A 621 -11.66 -11.95 38.46
N SER A 622 -11.35 -10.92 37.67
CA SER A 622 -10.87 -9.62 38.18
C SER A 622 -11.99 -8.71 38.68
N GLY A 623 -13.24 -9.18 38.74
CA GLY A 623 -14.39 -8.39 39.16
C GLY A 623 -14.91 -7.42 38.09
N VAL A 624 -14.40 -7.50 36.87
CA VAL A 624 -14.77 -6.64 35.74
C VAL A 624 -15.74 -7.38 34.83
N ARG A 625 -17.01 -6.95 34.82
CA ARG A 625 -18.04 -7.49 33.90
C ARG A 625 -18.32 -6.59 32.71
N ASP A 626 -17.84 -5.34 32.75
CA ASP A 626 -18.07 -4.34 31.70
C ASP A 626 -17.42 -4.73 30.36
N LEU A 627 -16.35 -5.55 30.39
CA LEU A 627 -15.66 -6.07 29.19
C LEU A 627 -16.31 -7.33 28.59
N ALA A 628 -17.52 -7.70 29.05
CA ALA A 628 -18.32 -8.77 28.44
C ALA A 628 -18.93 -8.37 27.08
N VAL A 629 -18.96 -7.06 26.80
CA VAL A 629 -19.51 -6.51 25.56
C VAL A 629 -18.59 -5.42 25.03
N SER A 630 -18.66 -5.17 23.72
CA SER A 630 -17.94 -4.07 23.10
C SER A 630 -18.43 -2.71 23.65
N GLY A 631 -17.53 -1.73 23.73
CA GLY A 631 -17.89 -0.42 24.24
C GLY A 631 -16.85 0.67 23.96
N VAL A 632 -17.19 1.88 24.39
CA VAL A 632 -16.34 3.06 24.31
C VAL A 632 -16.26 3.68 25.70
N TRP A 633 -15.06 4.00 26.15
CA TRP A 633 -14.82 4.62 27.46
C TRP A 633 -13.92 5.84 27.30
N LYS A 634 -14.15 6.85 28.13
CA LYS A 634 -13.18 7.92 28.32
C LYS A 634 -11.87 7.32 28.84
N ALA A 635 -10.75 7.80 28.32
CA ALA A 635 -9.42 7.28 28.62
C ALA A 635 -9.14 7.17 30.12
N ARG A 636 -9.39 8.25 30.87
CA ARG A 636 -9.19 8.27 32.33
C ARG A 636 -10.11 7.28 33.06
N ASP A 637 -11.38 7.19 32.66
CA ASP A 637 -12.32 6.23 33.26
C ASP A 637 -11.91 4.78 32.98
N PHE A 638 -11.44 4.50 31.76
CA PHE A 638 -10.90 3.20 31.38
C PHE A 638 -9.69 2.84 32.24
N ALA A 639 -8.75 3.78 32.41
CA ALA A 639 -7.58 3.58 33.25
C ALA A 639 -7.95 3.25 34.71
N VAL A 640 -8.85 4.04 35.31
CA VAL A 640 -9.30 3.84 36.71
C VAL A 640 -9.99 2.49 36.90
N ARG A 641 -10.82 2.07 35.94
CA ARG A 641 -11.63 0.84 36.06
C ARG A 641 -10.85 -0.42 35.71
N PHE A 642 -10.01 -0.38 34.68
CA PHE A 642 -9.46 -1.58 34.06
C PHE A 642 -7.94 -1.68 34.11
N LEU A 643 -7.22 -0.58 34.42
CA LEU A 643 -5.76 -0.58 34.47
C LEU A 643 -5.19 -0.11 35.82
N ALA A 644 -5.99 0.41 36.74
CA ALA A 644 -5.45 0.91 38.01
C ALA A 644 -5.02 -0.23 38.94
N GLU A 645 -5.75 -1.34 38.96
CA GLU A 645 -5.44 -2.48 39.83
C GLU A 645 -4.38 -3.41 39.22
N ARG A 646 -4.58 -3.77 37.95
CA ARG A 646 -3.78 -4.70 37.14
C ARG A 646 -3.97 -4.38 35.66
N ASN A 647 -3.07 -4.85 34.80
CA ASN A 647 -3.25 -4.70 33.35
C ASN A 647 -4.31 -5.69 32.82
N LEU A 648 -5.39 -5.19 32.24
CA LEU A 648 -6.42 -5.99 31.55
C LEU A 648 -6.31 -5.94 30.03
N ILE A 649 -5.36 -5.19 29.47
CA ILE A 649 -4.97 -5.28 28.06
C ILE A 649 -3.78 -6.24 27.99
N LEU A 650 -4.09 -7.53 27.81
CA LEU A 650 -3.14 -8.62 28.08
C LEU A 650 -2.10 -8.86 26.97
N ASN A 651 -2.24 -8.21 25.82
CA ASN A 651 -1.40 -8.43 24.65
C ASN A 651 -1.44 -7.22 23.72
N VAL A 652 -0.27 -6.75 23.28
CA VAL A 652 -0.19 -5.56 22.41
C VAL A 652 -0.64 -5.85 20.98
N SER A 653 -0.46 -7.08 20.49
CA SER A 653 -0.92 -7.49 19.16
C SER A 653 -2.44 -7.40 19.00
N ALA A 654 -3.20 -7.34 20.10
CA ALA A 654 -4.64 -7.08 20.09
C ALA A 654 -5.01 -5.60 19.88
N VAL A 655 -4.04 -4.68 19.83
CA VAL A 655 -4.26 -3.24 19.93
C VAL A 655 -3.91 -2.52 18.63
N LEU A 656 -4.83 -1.69 18.14
CA LEU A 656 -4.61 -0.69 17.11
C LEU A 656 -4.53 0.71 17.74
N TRP A 657 -3.47 1.45 17.43
CA TRP A 657 -3.18 2.73 18.05
C TRP A 657 -3.34 3.87 17.06
N ARG A 658 -3.85 5.02 17.50
CA ARG A 658 -3.60 6.28 16.79
C ARG A 658 -2.10 6.59 16.97
N ARG A 659 -1.35 6.63 15.87
CA ARG A 659 0.13 6.67 15.89
C ARG A 659 0.67 7.84 16.71
N SER A 660 0.10 9.03 16.54
CA SER A 660 0.52 10.23 17.27
C SER A 660 0.34 10.10 18.79
N ALA A 661 -0.70 9.40 19.22
CA ALA A 661 -0.98 9.20 20.64
C ALA A 661 -0.01 8.19 21.26
N LEU A 662 0.31 7.09 20.54
CA LEU A 662 1.33 6.13 20.97
C LEU A 662 2.72 6.79 21.07
N LEU A 663 3.11 7.59 20.08
CA LEU A 663 4.38 8.34 20.10
C LEU A 663 4.49 9.24 21.33
N ALA A 664 3.46 10.05 21.59
CA ALA A 664 3.42 10.94 22.75
C ALA A 664 3.48 10.16 24.08
N ALA A 665 2.79 9.02 24.15
CA ALA A 665 2.82 8.15 25.32
C ALA A 665 4.22 7.56 25.58
N LEU A 666 4.90 7.07 24.54
CA LEU A 666 6.27 6.56 24.64
C LEU A 666 7.26 7.65 25.05
N GLU A 667 7.14 8.85 24.47
CA GLU A 667 7.96 10.02 24.88
C GLU A 667 7.72 10.41 26.34
N ALA A 668 6.47 10.38 26.81
CA ALA A 668 6.13 10.66 28.21
C ALA A 668 6.61 9.57 29.19
N CYS A 669 6.86 8.35 28.72
CA CYS A 669 7.48 7.31 29.56
C CYS A 669 8.99 7.55 29.74
N GLY A 670 9.63 8.19 28.78
CA GLY A 670 11.06 8.47 28.78
C GLY A 670 11.94 7.22 28.84
N PRO A 671 13.25 7.39 29.10
CA PRO A 671 14.23 6.29 29.10
C PRO A 671 13.97 5.21 30.17
N ALA A 672 13.22 5.56 31.23
CA ALA A 672 12.91 4.65 32.32
C ALA A 672 12.04 3.46 31.87
N LEU A 673 11.29 3.61 30.78
CA LEU A 673 10.54 2.52 30.14
C LEU A 673 11.44 1.33 29.77
N HIS A 674 12.67 1.61 29.34
CA HIS A 674 13.60 0.56 28.88
C HIS A 674 14.11 -0.33 30.03
N ALA A 675 13.94 0.11 31.29
CA ALA A 675 14.29 -0.68 32.46
C ALA A 675 13.23 -1.73 32.82
N LEU A 676 11.99 -1.57 32.35
CA LEU A 676 10.89 -2.51 32.57
C LEU A 676 11.01 -3.71 31.64
N ARG A 677 10.65 -4.90 32.15
CA ARG A 677 10.62 -6.13 31.36
C ARG A 677 9.24 -6.76 31.26
N LEU A 678 8.37 -6.55 32.23
CA LEU A 678 7.08 -7.24 32.34
C LEU A 678 5.91 -6.26 32.26
N ALA A 679 6.04 -5.06 32.82
CA ALA A 679 4.92 -4.10 32.92
C ALA A 679 5.10 -2.84 32.04
N GLY A 680 5.98 -2.87 31.04
CA GLY A 680 6.22 -1.69 30.21
C GLY A 680 5.06 -1.36 29.27
N ASP A 681 4.30 -2.35 28.81
CA ASP A 681 3.04 -2.15 28.10
C ASP A 681 2.02 -1.41 28.98
N TRP A 682 1.89 -1.83 30.24
CA TRP A 682 1.05 -1.19 31.25
C TRP A 682 1.48 0.26 31.51
N ARG A 683 2.79 0.53 31.60
CA ARG A 683 3.33 1.89 31.71
C ARG A 683 2.91 2.77 30.54
N VAL A 684 2.97 2.24 29.31
CA VAL A 684 2.58 2.97 28.09
C VAL A 684 1.07 3.23 28.07
N TYR A 685 0.23 2.25 28.43
CA TYR A 685 -1.21 2.46 28.55
C TYR A 685 -1.54 3.54 29.58
N LEU A 686 -0.94 3.50 30.78
CA LEU A 686 -1.17 4.54 31.80
C LEU A 686 -0.73 5.92 31.31
N ALA A 687 0.40 6.02 30.59
CA ALA A 687 0.87 7.28 29.99
C ALA A 687 -0.13 7.82 28.97
N LEU A 688 -0.57 6.95 28.04
CA LEU A 688 -1.52 7.28 27.00
C LEU A 688 -2.82 7.83 27.60
N LEU A 689 -3.36 7.13 28.60
CA LEU A 689 -4.66 7.45 29.16
C LEU A 689 -4.62 8.61 30.18
N ALA A 690 -3.44 8.98 30.66
CA ALA A 690 -3.24 10.17 31.48
C ALA A 690 -3.17 11.47 30.64
N ALA A 691 -2.82 11.38 29.35
CA ALA A 691 -2.47 12.53 28.51
C ALA A 691 -3.63 13.45 28.09
N GLY A 692 -4.90 13.11 28.34
CA GLY A 692 -6.04 14.01 28.03
C GLY A 692 -7.41 13.34 27.85
N GLU A 693 -8.32 14.02 27.14
CA GLU A 693 -9.72 13.64 26.88
C GLU A 693 -9.89 12.63 25.72
N GLY A 694 -9.00 11.63 25.63
CA GLY A 694 -9.12 10.57 24.63
C GLY A 694 -10.19 9.53 24.97
N GLU A 695 -10.52 8.67 24.01
CA GLU A 695 -11.39 7.51 24.21
C GLU A 695 -10.67 6.19 23.88
N VAL A 696 -11.01 5.14 24.62
CA VAL A 696 -10.56 3.76 24.41
C VAL A 696 -11.75 2.95 23.95
N ILE A 697 -11.56 2.19 22.89
CA ILE A 697 -12.58 1.32 22.32
C ILE A 697 -12.18 -0.13 22.56
N TYR A 698 -13.13 -0.93 23.04
CA TYR A 698 -12.94 -2.37 23.17
C TYR A 698 -13.97 -3.11 22.32
N VAL A 699 -13.50 -4.14 21.63
CA VAL A 699 -14.31 -5.07 20.83
C VAL A 699 -14.25 -6.45 21.48
N ALA A 700 -15.38 -6.95 21.98
CA ALA A 700 -15.45 -8.21 22.73
C ALA A 700 -15.21 -9.47 21.88
N GLU A 701 -15.19 -9.35 20.55
CA GLU A 701 -14.89 -10.47 19.66
C GLU A 701 -13.40 -10.88 19.81
N PRO A 702 -13.09 -12.18 20.02
CA PRO A 702 -11.71 -12.64 20.21
C PRO A 702 -10.97 -12.76 18.86
N LEU A 703 -10.63 -11.61 18.28
CA LEU A 703 -10.04 -11.51 16.93
C LEU A 703 -8.51 -11.58 16.94
N ASN A 704 -7.86 -11.47 18.10
CA ASN A 704 -6.43 -11.67 18.25
C ASN A 704 -6.11 -13.09 18.76
N VAL A 705 -4.95 -13.62 18.37
CA VAL A 705 -4.46 -14.94 18.78
C VAL A 705 -3.17 -14.72 19.56
N HIS A 706 -3.29 -14.75 20.88
CA HIS A 706 -2.18 -14.52 21.79
C HIS A 706 -1.50 -15.85 22.15
N ARG A 707 -0.22 -15.99 21.81
CA ARG A 707 0.58 -17.15 22.23
C ARG A 707 1.06 -16.99 23.66
N ARG A 708 0.74 -17.96 24.52
CA ARG A 708 1.18 -17.99 25.91
C ARG A 708 2.16 -19.12 26.11
N HIS A 709 3.42 -18.76 26.38
CA HIS A 709 4.41 -19.73 26.81
C HIS A 709 4.09 -20.20 28.23
N ARG A 710 3.84 -21.51 28.42
CA ARG A 710 3.69 -22.12 29.76
C ARG A 710 4.88 -21.78 30.67
N GLU A 711 6.05 -21.58 30.08
CA GLU A 711 7.31 -21.21 30.76
C GLU A 711 7.38 -19.75 31.24
N ALA A 712 6.57 -18.84 30.70
CA ALA A 712 6.52 -17.43 31.15
C ALA A 712 6.00 -17.30 32.59
N VAL A 713 5.28 -18.32 33.10
CA VAL A 713 4.83 -18.41 34.49
C VAL A 713 5.82 -19.23 35.35
N THR A 714 6.77 -19.96 34.74
CA THR A 714 7.66 -20.91 35.43
C THR A 714 9.13 -20.53 35.45
N GLN A 715 9.57 -19.44 34.80
CA GLN A 715 10.83 -18.80 35.17
C GLN A 715 10.66 -18.03 36.48
N MET A 716 10.74 -18.78 37.59
CA MET A 716 10.86 -18.33 38.98
C MET A 716 12.07 -17.42 39.26
N THR A 717 12.76 -16.92 38.23
CA THR A 717 14.06 -16.26 38.34
C THR A 717 13.98 -14.78 38.71
N ASP A 718 12.80 -14.13 38.69
CA ASP A 718 12.65 -12.77 39.22
C ASP A 718 11.23 -12.40 39.70
N ALA A 719 10.65 -13.26 40.55
CA ALA A 719 9.35 -13.00 41.18
C ALA A 719 9.31 -11.65 41.94
N GLU A 720 10.43 -11.25 42.54
CA GLU A 720 10.57 -9.95 43.21
C GLU A 720 10.48 -8.79 42.22
N ARG A 721 11.13 -8.87 41.05
CA ARG A 721 10.98 -7.86 40.01
C ARG A 721 9.53 -7.76 39.52
N HIS A 722 8.88 -8.89 39.26
CA HIS A 722 7.50 -8.90 38.79
C HIS A 722 6.58 -8.15 39.77
N VAL A 723 6.66 -8.46 41.07
CA VAL A 723 5.90 -7.75 42.10
C VAL A 723 6.29 -6.26 42.14
N SER A 724 7.57 -5.92 42.04
CA SER A 724 8.03 -4.52 42.08
C SER A 724 7.57 -3.70 40.87
N GLU A 725 7.51 -4.29 39.68
CA GLU A 725 7.01 -3.60 38.47
C GLU A 725 5.50 -3.37 38.58
N ILE A 726 4.73 -4.33 39.11
CA ILE A 726 3.29 -4.15 39.40
C ILE A 726 3.09 -3.02 40.42
N GLU A 727 3.84 -3.02 41.52
CA GLU A 727 3.77 -1.98 42.55
C GLU A 727 4.06 -0.60 41.97
N ALA A 728 5.09 -0.49 41.12
CA ALA A 728 5.41 0.76 40.42
C ALA A 728 4.26 1.23 39.52
N MET A 729 3.61 0.33 38.78
CA MET A 729 2.45 0.72 37.94
C MET A 729 1.26 1.19 38.77
N GLN A 730 1.01 0.56 39.91
CA GLN A 730 -0.03 1.01 40.84
C GLN A 730 0.29 2.37 41.48
N GLU A 731 1.56 2.66 41.77
CA GLU A 731 2.02 3.99 42.21
C GLU A 731 1.78 5.05 41.14
N ILE A 732 2.14 4.77 39.90
CA ILE A 732 1.89 5.67 38.76
C ILE A 732 0.40 5.88 38.59
N ALA A 733 -0.42 4.82 38.66
CA ALA A 733 -1.86 4.95 38.58
C ALA A 733 -2.44 5.84 39.70
N ARG A 734 -1.92 5.76 40.93
CA ARG A 734 -2.31 6.64 42.05
C ARG A 734 -1.89 8.10 41.82
N ALA A 735 -0.75 8.33 41.17
CA ALA A 735 -0.25 9.67 40.90
C ALA A 735 -0.94 10.33 39.70
N SER A 736 -1.29 9.55 38.68
CA SER A 736 -1.85 10.05 37.42
C SER A 736 -3.38 10.14 37.40
N PHE A 737 -4.07 9.38 38.27
CA PHE A 737 -5.53 9.30 38.31
C PHE A 737 -6.07 9.46 39.73
N ASP A 738 -7.21 10.14 39.87
CA ASP A 738 -7.94 10.26 41.15
C ASP A 738 -8.62 8.92 41.50
N LEU A 739 -7.86 8.00 42.11
CA LEU A 739 -8.33 6.66 42.42
C LEU A 739 -9.24 6.62 43.66
N PRO A 740 -10.44 6.01 43.57
CA PRO A 740 -11.28 5.75 44.74
C PRO A 740 -10.57 4.90 45.80
N ALA A 741 -10.87 5.11 47.09
CA ALA A 741 -10.28 4.35 48.19
C ALA A 741 -10.44 2.82 48.03
N ALA A 742 -11.60 2.38 47.53
CA ALA A 742 -11.86 0.97 47.24
C ALA A 742 -10.92 0.39 46.17
N THR A 743 -10.51 1.19 45.18
CA THR A 743 -9.54 0.75 44.16
C THR A 743 -8.14 0.61 44.76
N GLN A 744 -7.74 1.51 45.66
CA GLN A 744 -6.45 1.42 46.36
C GLN A 744 -6.40 0.20 47.29
N GLU A 745 -7.52 -0.16 47.93
CA GLU A 745 -7.62 -1.39 48.72
C GLU A 745 -7.46 -2.64 47.85
N ARG A 746 -8.12 -2.69 46.68
CA ARG A 746 -7.95 -3.80 45.73
C ARG A 746 -6.53 -3.89 45.17
N GLN A 747 -5.86 -2.75 44.93
CA GLN A 747 -4.44 -2.73 44.56
C GLN A 747 -3.57 -3.49 45.58
N ALA A 748 -3.75 -3.21 46.87
CA ALA A 748 -3.03 -3.87 47.96
C ALA A 748 -3.34 -5.37 48.05
N GLN A 749 -4.62 -5.75 47.93
CA GLN A 749 -5.05 -7.16 47.93
C GLN A 749 -4.48 -7.93 46.72
N TYR A 750 -4.43 -7.30 45.54
CA TYR A 750 -3.86 -7.89 44.34
C TYR A 750 -2.35 -8.12 44.49
N LEU A 751 -1.60 -7.13 44.99
CA LEU A 751 -0.16 -7.28 45.28
C LEU A 751 0.12 -8.42 46.26
N GLU A 752 -0.69 -8.54 47.32
CA GLU A 752 -0.58 -9.66 48.26
C GLU A 752 -0.83 -11.01 47.58
N THR A 753 -1.88 -11.09 46.76
CA THR A 753 -2.25 -12.32 46.03
C THR A 753 -1.13 -12.75 45.09
N ILE A 754 -0.61 -11.85 44.25
CA ILE A 754 0.47 -12.15 43.31
C ILE A 754 1.76 -12.50 44.04
N SER A 755 2.09 -11.81 45.13
CA SER A 755 3.27 -12.12 45.96
C SER A 755 3.23 -13.55 46.53
N ILE A 756 2.04 -14.04 46.87
CA ILE A 756 1.82 -15.42 47.33
C ILE A 756 1.92 -16.40 46.16
N GLN A 757 1.24 -16.12 45.04
CA GLN A 757 1.24 -16.98 43.85
C GLN A 757 2.63 -17.19 43.26
N LEU A 758 3.47 -16.15 43.25
CA LEU A 758 4.84 -16.19 42.74
C LEU A 758 5.87 -16.64 43.79
N GLY A 759 5.46 -16.94 45.02
CA GLY A 759 6.35 -17.42 46.09
C GLY A 759 7.34 -16.39 46.65
N ALA A 760 7.13 -15.09 46.38
CA ALA A 760 8.05 -14.01 46.75
C ALA A 760 8.13 -13.77 48.27
N ARG A 761 7.16 -14.24 49.07
CA ARG A 761 7.14 -14.04 50.52
C ARG A 761 8.08 -14.94 51.35
N SER A 762 8.85 -15.88 50.76
CA SER A 762 9.75 -16.76 51.56
C SER A 762 11.22 -16.35 51.67
N ARG A 763 11.68 -15.25 51.06
CA ARG A 763 13.10 -14.80 51.16
C ARG A 763 13.35 -13.43 51.80
N ALA A 764 12.30 -12.69 52.17
CA ALA A 764 12.41 -11.35 52.75
C ALA A 764 13.05 -11.24 54.16
N VAL A 765 13.63 -12.33 54.71
CA VAL A 765 14.35 -12.29 55.99
C VAL A 765 15.87 -12.49 55.85
N LYS A 766 16.41 -12.87 54.69
CA LYS A 766 17.88 -13.02 54.52
C LYS A 766 18.36 -12.71 53.10
N ALA A 767 18.61 -11.43 52.81
CA ALA A 767 19.77 -10.96 52.04
C ALA A 767 19.74 -9.43 51.93
N LYS A 768 20.33 -8.75 52.92
CA LYS A 768 21.10 -7.54 52.60
C LYS A 768 22.20 -8.01 51.65
N THR A 769 22.27 -7.44 50.46
CA THR A 769 23.45 -6.95 49.71
C THR A 769 23.21 -7.13 48.20
N THR A 770 23.43 -6.03 47.45
CA THR A 770 23.42 -5.89 45.98
C THR A 770 22.06 -5.87 45.26
N LYS A 771 21.31 -4.75 45.41
CA LYS A 771 20.27 -4.33 44.46
C LYS A 771 20.90 -3.44 43.38
N ARG A 772 20.72 -3.79 42.10
CA ARG A 772 20.63 -2.78 41.03
C ARG A 772 19.30 -2.08 41.29
N GLN A 773 19.32 -0.83 41.76
CA GLN A 773 18.11 -0.07 42.06
C GLN A 773 17.33 0.16 40.76
N LEU A 774 16.11 -0.39 40.70
CA LEU A 774 15.08 0.09 39.77
C LEU A 774 14.66 1.51 40.23
N PRO A 775 14.31 2.42 39.31
CA PRO A 775 13.81 3.73 39.68
C PRO A 775 12.54 3.60 40.51
N SER A 776 12.34 4.49 41.49
CA SER A 776 11.10 4.53 42.28
C SER A 776 9.90 4.88 41.39
N GLY A 777 8.66 4.56 41.79
CA GLY A 777 7.48 4.95 41.01
C GLY A 777 7.36 6.47 40.78
N ARG A 778 8.02 7.29 41.61
CA ARG A 778 8.18 8.75 41.40
C ARG A 778 9.21 9.15 40.35
N GLU A 779 10.17 8.29 40.05
CA GLU A 779 11.16 8.49 38.97
C GLU A 779 10.67 7.89 37.65
N LEU A 780 9.69 6.97 37.70
CA LEU A 780 8.99 6.40 36.56
C LEU A 780 7.76 7.22 36.12
N ALA A 781 7.21 8.05 37.01
CA ALA A 781 6.11 8.99 36.75
C ALA A 781 6.65 10.30 36.17
#